data_AF-A0A1R3L6X3-F1
#
_entry.id   AF-A0A1R3L6X3-F1
#
_cell.length_a   1.000
_cell.length_b   1.000
_cell.length_c   1.000
_cell.angle_alpha   90.00
_cell.angle_beta   90.00
_cell.angle_gamma   90.00
#
_symmetry.space_group_name_H-M   'P 1'
#
loop_
_entity.id
_entity.type
_entity.pdbx_description
1 polymer ?
#
loop_
_entity_poly.entity_id
_entity_poly.type
_entity_poly.pdbx_seq_one_letter_code
_entity_poly.pdbx_strand_id
1 'polypeptide(L)'
;MELEARGAKVIPVFAGGLDFSGPAQRYFLNPIDKKPFVNSVVSLTGFALVGGPARQDHPKAIEALRNLDVPYIVALPLVFQTTEEWLNSTLGLHPIQVALQVALPELDGGMEPIVFSGRDPRTGKSHALHKRVEQLCTRAIRWGELKRKPKAEKKVAITVFSFPPDKGNVGTAAYLNVFSSIYSVLSDLKRDGYDVSGLPDSPESLIEDVIHDKEAKFSSPNLNVAYKMSVREYKALTPYAAALEENWGKPPGNLNSDGENLLVYGKQYGNVFIGVQPTFGYEGDPMRLLFSKSASPHHGFAAYYSFVEKIFGADAVLHFGTHGSLEFMPGKQVGMSDACFPDSLIGNIPNIYYYAANNPSEATIAKRRSYANTISYLTPPAENAGLYKGLKQLAELISSYQSLKDSGRGPQIVSSIISTARQCNLDKDVSLPEEGEELSAKERDLVVGKVYSKIMEIESRLLPCGLHVIGEPPSAMEAVATLVNIAALDRPEEGIYSLPGILAETVGRNIEDVYRGSDKGVLADVELLRQITEASRAAISAFVDQTTNKKGQVVDVANKLSSMLGFGLIEPWVQYLSKTKFLRADREKLRTLFGFLGECLKLIVMDNELGSLKQALEGSYVEPGPGGDPIRNPKVLPTGKNIHALDPQSIPTVAAMQSAKVVVDRLLERQKIDNGGNYPETVALVLWGTEHQ
;
A
#
# COMPACT_ATOMS: atom_id res chain seq x y z
N MET A 1 -23.27 -30.79 3.92
CA MET A 1 -24.54 -30.57 3.20
C MET A 1 -24.40 -29.59 2.04
N GLU A 2 -24.29 -28.28 2.25
CA GLU A 2 -24.30 -27.29 1.13
C GLU A 2 -23.13 -27.45 0.14
N LEU A 3 -21.92 -27.73 0.65
CA LEU A 3 -20.74 -28.08 -0.15
C LEU A 3 -20.93 -29.41 -0.93
N GLU A 4 -21.45 -30.44 -0.27
CA GLU A 4 -21.67 -31.76 -0.87
C GLU A 4 -22.74 -31.71 -1.97
N ALA A 5 -23.80 -30.91 -1.78
CA ALA A 5 -24.84 -30.68 -2.78
C ALA A 5 -24.29 -30.03 -4.07
N ARG A 6 -23.17 -29.29 -3.96
CA ARG A 6 -22.43 -28.71 -5.10
C ARG A 6 -21.32 -29.64 -5.62
N GLY A 7 -21.26 -30.89 -5.15
CA GLY A 7 -20.29 -31.87 -5.59
C GLY A 7 -18.90 -31.76 -4.94
N ALA A 8 -18.74 -30.97 -3.88
CA ALA A 8 -17.49 -30.90 -3.14
C ALA A 8 -17.42 -31.96 -2.03
N LYS A 9 -16.30 -32.68 -1.96
CA LYS A 9 -16.00 -33.57 -0.83
C LYS A 9 -15.55 -32.73 0.37
N VAL A 10 -16.12 -33.01 1.55
CA VAL A 10 -15.84 -32.23 2.76
C VAL A 10 -15.02 -33.06 3.75
N ILE A 11 -13.99 -32.43 4.34
CA ILE A 11 -13.18 -33.01 5.42
C ILE A 11 -13.31 -32.10 6.65
N PRO A 12 -14.27 -32.33 7.54
CA PRO A 12 -14.40 -31.53 8.75
C PRO A 12 -13.31 -31.92 9.75
N VAL A 13 -12.59 -30.93 10.28
CA VAL A 13 -11.61 -31.09 11.36
C VAL A 13 -12.03 -30.26 12.56
N PHE A 14 -11.70 -30.71 13.76
CA PHE A 14 -11.94 -29.99 15.00
C PHE A 14 -10.78 -30.21 15.96
N ALA A 15 -10.60 -29.26 16.89
CA ALA A 15 -9.62 -29.34 17.96
C ALA A 15 -10.28 -28.90 19.28
N GLY A 16 -9.90 -29.54 20.39
CA GLY A 16 -10.26 -29.05 21.72
C GLY A 16 -9.35 -27.93 22.23
N GLY A 17 -8.18 -27.75 21.60
CA GLY A 17 -7.24 -26.66 21.88
C GLY A 17 -7.37 -25.51 20.89
N LEU A 18 -6.51 -24.51 21.04
CA LEU A 18 -6.46 -23.31 20.18
C LEU A 18 -5.37 -23.39 19.10
N ASP A 19 -4.77 -24.57 18.90
CA ASP A 19 -3.83 -24.83 17.81
C ASP A 19 -4.50 -25.74 16.78
N PHE A 20 -4.96 -25.13 15.68
CA PHE A 20 -5.60 -25.83 14.57
C PHE A 20 -4.58 -26.25 13.49
N SER A 21 -3.32 -25.86 13.60
CA SER A 21 -2.26 -26.25 12.65
C SER A 21 -1.98 -27.75 12.69
N GLY A 22 -1.99 -28.36 13.88
CA GLY A 22 -1.79 -29.80 14.05
C GLY A 22 -2.83 -30.66 13.32
N PRO A 23 -4.14 -30.45 13.54
CA PRO A 23 -5.20 -31.11 12.77
C PRO A 23 -5.09 -30.84 11.26
N ALA A 24 -4.82 -29.60 10.85
CA ALA A 24 -4.67 -29.27 9.43
C ALA A 24 -3.54 -30.07 8.78
N GLN A 25 -2.35 -30.09 9.37
CA GLN A 25 -1.21 -30.86 8.86
C GLN A 25 -1.47 -32.37 8.86
N ARG A 26 -2.23 -32.89 9.82
CA ARG A 26 -2.51 -34.33 9.93
C ARG A 26 -3.56 -34.81 8.94
N TYR A 27 -4.60 -34.02 8.68
CA TYR A 27 -5.79 -34.48 7.96
C TYR A 27 -5.95 -33.85 6.57
N PHE A 28 -5.31 -32.70 6.31
CA PHE A 28 -5.36 -32.07 4.99
C PHE A 28 -4.16 -32.38 4.10
N LEU A 29 -3.08 -32.93 4.64
CA LEU A 29 -1.95 -33.42 3.87
C LEU A 29 -2.00 -34.93 3.70
N ASN A 30 -1.57 -35.40 2.54
CA ASN A 30 -1.37 -36.82 2.30
C ASN A 30 -0.24 -37.34 3.19
N PRO A 31 -0.47 -38.39 3.99
CA PRO A 31 0.54 -38.89 4.93
C PRO A 31 1.82 -39.36 4.23
N ILE A 32 1.73 -39.77 2.96
CA ILE A 32 2.83 -40.35 2.18
C ILE A 32 3.64 -39.27 1.46
N ASP A 33 3.03 -38.56 0.49
CA ASP A 33 3.74 -37.60 -0.37
C ASP A 33 3.68 -36.15 0.13
N LYS A 34 3.00 -35.90 1.26
CA LYS A 34 2.81 -34.59 1.88
C LYS A 34 2.14 -33.54 0.99
N LYS A 35 1.49 -33.94 -0.11
CA LYS A 35 0.70 -33.03 -0.93
C LYS A 35 -0.67 -32.74 -0.30
N PRO A 36 -1.27 -31.57 -0.55
CA PRO A 36 -2.61 -31.25 -0.06
C PRO A 36 -3.67 -32.18 -0.66
N PHE A 37 -4.53 -32.75 0.20
CA PHE A 37 -5.75 -33.47 -0.17
C PHE A 37 -6.95 -32.55 -0.39
N VAL A 38 -6.83 -31.28 -0.02
CA VAL A 38 -7.87 -30.26 -0.12
C VAL A 38 -7.51 -29.24 -1.20
N ASN A 39 -8.51 -28.56 -1.75
CA ASN A 39 -8.30 -27.47 -2.72
C ASN A 39 -8.55 -26.08 -2.14
N SER A 40 -9.26 -25.99 -1.01
CA SER A 40 -9.46 -24.78 -0.22
C SER A 40 -9.77 -25.15 1.24
N VAL A 41 -9.52 -24.23 2.15
CA VAL A 41 -9.82 -24.38 3.59
C VAL A 41 -10.73 -23.26 4.04
N VAL A 42 -11.80 -23.62 4.75
CA VAL A 42 -12.72 -22.67 5.37
C VAL A 42 -12.66 -22.86 6.88
N SER A 43 -12.07 -21.88 7.58
CA SER A 43 -12.13 -21.81 9.04
C SER A 43 -13.48 -21.24 9.47
N LEU A 44 -14.17 -21.96 10.35
CA LEU A 44 -15.46 -21.54 10.93
C LEU A 44 -15.29 -21.06 12.38
N THR A 45 -14.06 -20.96 12.88
CA THR A 45 -13.77 -20.59 14.28
C THR A 45 -13.89 -19.08 14.51
N GLY A 46 -13.59 -18.28 13.48
CA GLY A 46 -13.43 -16.83 13.62
C GLY A 46 -12.26 -16.46 14.53
N PHE A 47 -11.20 -17.27 14.59
CA PHE A 47 -9.97 -16.99 15.33
C PHE A 47 -8.74 -17.23 14.45
N ALA A 48 -7.58 -16.77 14.92
CA ALA A 48 -6.30 -17.15 14.36
C ALA A 48 -6.15 -18.68 14.32
N LEU A 49 -5.41 -19.20 13.34
CA LEU A 49 -5.19 -20.64 13.17
C LEU A 49 -4.40 -21.24 14.35
N VAL A 50 -3.48 -20.46 14.91
CA VAL A 50 -2.66 -20.86 16.06
C VAL A 50 -2.74 -19.80 17.15
N GLY A 51 -3.39 -20.16 18.25
CA GLY A 51 -3.51 -19.34 19.44
C GLY A 51 -4.92 -18.80 19.66
N GLY A 52 -5.10 -18.14 20.80
CA GLY A 52 -6.37 -17.56 21.22
C GLY A 52 -6.36 -16.03 21.16
N PRO A 53 -7.50 -15.39 21.54
CA PRO A 53 -7.60 -13.93 21.64
C PRO A 53 -6.50 -13.25 22.46
N ALA A 54 -5.91 -13.95 23.44
CA ALA A 54 -4.90 -13.40 24.34
C ALA A 54 -3.44 -13.67 23.91
N ARG A 55 -3.20 -14.65 23.05
CA ARG A 55 -1.85 -15.00 22.57
C ARG A 55 -1.95 -15.78 21.26
N GLN A 56 -1.47 -15.18 20.19
CA GLN A 56 -1.43 -15.74 18.84
C GLN A 56 0.02 -16.07 18.43
N ASP A 57 0.18 -17.04 17.54
CA ASP A 57 1.45 -17.41 16.93
C ASP A 57 1.31 -17.42 15.40
N HIS A 58 1.25 -16.21 14.83
CA HIS A 58 1.13 -16.00 13.39
C HIS A 58 2.27 -16.64 12.59
N PRO A 59 3.55 -16.58 13.01
CA PRO A 59 4.62 -17.27 12.29
C PRO A 59 4.37 -18.77 12.10
N LYS A 60 3.92 -19.47 13.15
CA LYS A 60 3.56 -20.89 13.06
C LYS A 60 2.33 -21.14 12.20
N ALA A 61 1.33 -20.25 12.27
CA ALA A 61 0.14 -20.32 11.41
C ALA A 61 0.52 -20.18 9.92
N ILE A 62 1.31 -19.16 9.58
CA ILE A 62 1.79 -18.89 8.22
C ILE A 62 2.63 -20.06 7.71
N GLU A 63 3.52 -20.63 8.51
CA GLU A 63 4.29 -21.82 8.12
C GLU A 63 3.37 -23.01 7.79
N ALA A 64 2.37 -23.27 8.62
CA ALA A 64 1.43 -24.35 8.39
C ALA A 64 0.57 -24.13 7.13
N LEU A 65 0.10 -22.90 6.89
CA LEU A 65 -0.70 -22.54 5.72
C LEU A 65 0.13 -22.52 4.43
N ARG A 66 1.38 -22.03 4.49
CA ARG A 66 2.33 -22.06 3.37
C ARG A 66 2.66 -23.49 2.96
N ASN A 67 2.83 -24.39 3.93
CA ASN A 67 3.05 -25.82 3.65
C ASN A 67 1.81 -26.51 3.06
N LEU A 68 0.61 -26.07 3.44
CA LEU A 68 -0.63 -26.59 2.87
C LEU A 68 -0.89 -26.05 1.45
N ASP A 69 -0.49 -24.80 1.19
CA ASP A 69 -0.54 -24.11 -0.09
C ASP A 69 -1.94 -24.14 -0.75
N VAL A 70 -2.97 -23.70 -0.04
CA VAL A 70 -4.35 -23.60 -0.56
C VAL A 70 -5.01 -22.32 -0.05
N PRO A 71 -6.10 -21.85 -0.68
CA PRO A 71 -6.77 -20.63 -0.25
C PRO A 71 -7.37 -20.84 1.16
N TYR A 72 -7.07 -19.90 2.06
CA TYR A 72 -7.52 -19.92 3.45
C TYR A 72 -8.60 -18.85 3.69
N ILE A 73 -9.84 -19.31 3.80
CA ILE A 73 -11.02 -18.47 4.04
C ILE A 73 -11.41 -18.55 5.51
N VAL A 74 -11.77 -17.42 6.12
CA VAL A 74 -12.19 -17.36 7.53
C VAL A 74 -13.60 -16.79 7.63
N ALA A 75 -14.56 -17.68 7.82
CA ALA A 75 -15.96 -17.30 8.00
C ALA A 75 -16.27 -17.00 9.46
N LEU A 76 -17.19 -16.07 9.68
CA LEU A 76 -17.46 -15.49 10.99
C LEU A 76 -18.73 -16.04 11.61
N PRO A 77 -18.66 -16.62 12.82
CA PRO A 77 -19.84 -16.82 13.64
C PRO A 77 -20.15 -15.53 14.41
N LEU A 78 -21.43 -15.14 14.45
CA LEU A 78 -21.89 -14.09 15.36
C LEU A 78 -21.91 -14.63 16.80
N VAL A 79 -20.90 -14.26 17.59
CA VAL A 79 -20.74 -14.73 18.97
C VAL A 79 -21.37 -13.77 19.97
N PHE A 80 -21.11 -12.47 19.81
CA PHE A 80 -21.50 -11.44 20.77
C PHE A 80 -22.79 -10.71 20.40
N GLN A 81 -23.19 -10.74 19.13
CA GLN A 81 -24.41 -10.10 18.63
C GLN A 81 -25.42 -11.11 18.07
N THR A 82 -26.69 -10.76 18.17
CA THR A 82 -27.81 -11.47 17.55
C THR A 82 -27.86 -11.21 16.06
N THR A 83 -28.61 -12.04 15.33
CA THR A 83 -28.81 -11.86 13.89
C THR A 83 -29.49 -10.52 13.59
N GLU A 84 -30.46 -10.13 14.41
CA GLU A 84 -31.24 -8.89 14.26
C GLU A 84 -30.36 -7.65 14.51
N GLU A 85 -29.51 -7.67 15.54
CA GLU A 85 -28.54 -6.59 15.80
C GLU A 85 -27.59 -6.42 14.61
N TRP A 86 -27.06 -7.53 14.06
CA TRP A 86 -26.21 -7.49 12.89
C TRP A 86 -26.94 -6.92 11.66
N LEU A 87 -28.16 -7.40 11.37
CA LEU A 87 -28.94 -6.95 10.21
C LEU A 87 -29.27 -5.45 10.30
N ASN A 88 -29.67 -4.97 11.48
CA ASN A 88 -30.06 -3.57 11.69
C ASN A 88 -28.86 -2.60 11.84
N SER A 89 -27.66 -3.12 12.10
CA SER A 89 -26.45 -2.30 12.25
C SER A 89 -25.94 -1.74 10.92
N THR A 90 -25.69 -0.43 10.85
CA THR A 90 -24.99 0.19 9.70
C THR A 90 -23.49 -0.10 9.69
N LEU A 91 -22.90 -0.40 10.85
CA LEU A 91 -21.49 -0.81 10.96
C LEU A 91 -21.30 -2.28 10.53
N GLY A 92 -22.31 -3.11 10.78
CA GLY A 92 -22.21 -4.56 10.65
C GLY A 92 -21.76 -5.20 11.95
N LEU A 93 -20.54 -5.71 12.02
CA LEU A 93 -19.98 -6.34 13.22
C LEU A 93 -19.65 -5.33 14.32
N HIS A 94 -19.85 -5.71 15.59
CA HIS A 94 -19.34 -4.92 16.72
C HIS A 94 -17.80 -4.82 16.69
N PRO A 95 -17.20 -3.69 17.15
CA PRO A 95 -15.76 -3.48 17.12
C PRO A 95 -14.93 -4.60 17.78
N ILE A 96 -15.43 -5.18 18.88
CA ILE A 96 -14.77 -6.30 19.57
C ILE A 96 -14.71 -7.55 18.66
N GLN A 97 -15.77 -7.82 17.89
CA GLN A 97 -15.78 -8.92 16.91
C GLN A 97 -14.84 -8.63 15.75
N VAL A 98 -14.77 -7.38 15.28
CA VAL A 98 -13.85 -7.00 14.22
C VAL A 98 -12.40 -7.23 14.65
N ALA A 99 -12.01 -6.79 15.85
CA ALA A 99 -10.66 -7.00 16.36
C ALA A 99 -10.32 -8.49 16.47
N LEU A 100 -11.20 -9.29 17.08
CA LEU A 100 -10.90 -10.69 17.39
C LEU A 100 -11.09 -11.64 16.21
N GLN A 101 -12.14 -11.45 15.42
CA GLN A 101 -12.56 -12.40 14.39
C GLN A 101 -12.19 -11.98 12.97
N VAL A 102 -11.77 -10.74 12.75
CA VAL A 102 -11.41 -10.23 11.42
C VAL A 102 -9.95 -9.80 11.37
N ALA A 103 -9.52 -8.90 12.26
CA ALA A 103 -8.15 -8.39 12.23
C ALA A 103 -7.10 -9.46 12.54
N LEU A 104 -7.32 -10.32 13.55
CA LEU A 104 -6.35 -11.38 13.88
C LEU A 104 -6.20 -12.44 12.77
N PRO A 105 -7.28 -12.97 12.16
CA PRO A 105 -7.11 -13.91 11.06
C PRO A 105 -6.53 -13.29 9.78
N GLU A 106 -6.69 -11.97 9.56
CA GLU A 106 -6.02 -11.27 8.45
C GLU A 106 -4.47 -11.37 8.55
N LEU A 107 -3.92 -11.43 9.77
CA LEU A 107 -2.48 -11.63 10.02
C LEU A 107 -2.00 -13.04 9.61
N ASP A 108 -2.89 -14.04 9.64
CA ASP A 108 -2.63 -15.38 9.13
C ASP A 108 -2.87 -15.48 7.61
N GLY A 109 -3.19 -14.38 6.93
CA GLY A 109 -3.60 -14.39 5.51
C GLY A 109 -5.01 -14.93 5.29
N GLY A 110 -5.85 -14.95 6.33
CA GLY A 110 -7.26 -15.30 6.24
C GLY A 110 -8.03 -14.32 5.38
N MET A 111 -8.80 -14.86 4.43
CA MET A 111 -9.57 -14.07 3.47
C MET A 111 -11.07 -14.18 3.74
N GLU A 112 -11.82 -13.23 3.17
CA GLU A 112 -13.28 -13.23 3.05
C GLU A 112 -14.05 -13.44 4.38
N PRO A 113 -14.13 -12.39 5.22
CA PRO A 113 -14.82 -12.42 6.52
C PRO A 113 -16.35 -12.48 6.39
N ILE A 114 -16.87 -13.54 5.78
CA ILE A 114 -18.30 -13.75 5.52
C ILE A 114 -18.97 -14.29 6.78
N VAL A 115 -20.02 -13.62 7.23
CA VAL A 115 -20.85 -14.08 8.35
C VAL A 115 -21.66 -15.29 7.90
N PHE A 116 -21.54 -16.45 8.57
CA PHE A 116 -22.25 -17.68 8.17
C PHE A 116 -23.28 -18.16 9.19
N SER A 117 -23.10 -17.82 10.47
CA SER A 117 -24.02 -18.21 11.53
C SER A 117 -24.42 -17.01 12.39
N GLY A 118 -25.70 -16.92 12.70
CA GLY A 118 -26.27 -15.94 13.61
C GLY A 118 -26.61 -16.52 14.97
N ARG A 119 -27.06 -15.67 15.88
CA ARG A 119 -27.48 -16.05 17.24
C ARG A 119 -28.92 -15.60 17.48
N ASP A 120 -29.75 -16.53 17.94
CA ASP A 120 -31.16 -16.27 18.23
C ASP A 120 -31.28 -15.40 19.51
N PRO A 121 -32.06 -14.31 19.47
CA PRO A 121 -32.13 -13.34 20.58
C PRO A 121 -32.82 -13.89 21.83
N ARG A 122 -33.68 -14.91 21.70
CA ARG A 122 -34.49 -15.44 22.81
C ARG A 122 -33.80 -16.60 23.51
N THR A 123 -33.17 -17.47 22.72
CA THR A 123 -32.57 -18.72 23.19
C THR A 123 -31.05 -18.65 23.30
N GLY A 124 -30.43 -17.66 22.65
CA GLY A 124 -28.99 -17.55 22.55
C GLY A 124 -28.33 -18.65 21.71
N LYS A 125 -29.10 -19.51 21.05
CA LYS A 125 -28.59 -20.61 20.22
C LYS A 125 -28.12 -20.09 18.87
N SER A 126 -27.02 -20.66 18.38
CA SER A 126 -26.52 -20.39 17.03
C SER A 126 -27.40 -21.06 15.97
N HIS A 127 -27.61 -20.38 14.86
CA HIS A 127 -28.31 -20.90 13.69
C HIS A 127 -27.59 -20.50 12.41
N ALA A 128 -27.66 -21.35 11.38
CA ALA A 128 -27.05 -21.07 10.08
C ALA A 128 -27.85 -20.00 9.32
N LEU A 129 -27.15 -19.09 8.65
CA LEU A 129 -27.74 -18.09 7.76
C LEU A 129 -27.68 -18.60 6.33
N HIS A 130 -28.75 -19.23 5.86
CA HIS A 130 -28.75 -20.05 4.63
C HIS A 130 -28.11 -19.36 3.40
N LYS A 131 -28.55 -18.14 3.05
CA LYS A 131 -27.98 -17.38 1.92
C LYS A 131 -26.48 -17.12 2.05
N ARG A 132 -26.02 -16.85 3.28
CA ARG A 132 -24.59 -16.61 3.52
C ARG A 132 -23.77 -17.88 3.46
N VAL A 133 -24.30 -18.99 3.96
CA VAL A 133 -23.69 -20.31 3.83
C VAL A 133 -23.57 -20.69 2.36
N GLU A 134 -24.60 -20.45 1.55
CA GLU A 134 -24.56 -20.68 0.09
C GLU A 134 -23.44 -19.89 -0.59
N GLN A 135 -23.34 -18.58 -0.32
CA GLN A 135 -22.29 -17.75 -0.92
C GLN A 135 -20.89 -18.19 -0.48
N LEU A 136 -20.70 -18.43 0.83
CA LEU A 136 -19.44 -18.94 1.38
C LEU A 136 -19.02 -20.24 0.70
N CYS A 137 -19.95 -21.20 0.57
CA CYS A 137 -19.69 -22.48 -0.09
C CYS A 137 -19.35 -22.29 -1.57
N THR A 138 -20.06 -21.41 -2.27
CA THR A 138 -19.82 -21.13 -3.69
C THR A 138 -18.44 -20.50 -3.89
N ARG A 139 -18.07 -19.51 -3.09
CA ARG A 139 -16.75 -18.86 -3.15
C ARG A 139 -15.61 -19.81 -2.79
N ALA A 140 -15.79 -20.64 -1.76
CA ALA A 140 -14.80 -21.66 -1.38
C ALA A 140 -14.56 -22.69 -2.50
N ILE A 141 -15.61 -23.07 -3.23
CA ILE A 141 -15.51 -23.95 -4.40
C ILE A 141 -14.79 -23.23 -5.55
N ARG A 142 -15.14 -21.98 -5.85
CA ARG A 142 -14.49 -21.18 -6.92
C ARG A 142 -12.98 -21.02 -6.68
N TRP A 143 -12.57 -20.73 -5.45
CA TRP A 143 -11.15 -20.73 -5.06
C TRP A 143 -10.49 -22.10 -5.26
N GLY A 144 -11.17 -23.19 -4.90
CA GLY A 144 -10.67 -24.55 -5.14
C GLY A 144 -10.62 -24.94 -6.62
N GLU A 145 -11.53 -24.42 -7.45
CA GLU A 145 -11.56 -24.62 -8.90
C GLU A 145 -10.38 -23.95 -9.59
N LEU A 146 -9.91 -22.78 -9.12
CA LEU A 146 -8.68 -22.15 -9.63
C LEU A 146 -7.46 -23.09 -9.54
N LYS A 147 -7.38 -23.92 -8.50
CA LYS A 147 -6.29 -24.91 -8.36
C LYS A 147 -6.44 -26.10 -9.30
N ARG A 148 -7.67 -26.43 -9.71
CA ARG A 148 -7.97 -27.58 -10.58
C ARG A 148 -7.96 -27.26 -12.06
N LYS A 149 -8.40 -26.05 -12.44
CA LYS A 149 -8.59 -25.66 -13.84
C LYS A 149 -7.23 -25.49 -14.54
N PRO A 150 -7.05 -26.03 -15.76
CA PRO A 150 -5.81 -25.81 -16.53
C PRO A 150 -5.59 -24.32 -16.83
N LYS A 151 -4.33 -23.86 -16.79
CA LYS A 151 -3.98 -22.44 -17.02
C LYS A 151 -4.56 -21.87 -18.32
N ALA A 152 -4.46 -22.64 -19.42
CA ALA A 152 -4.98 -22.24 -20.72
C ALA A 152 -6.50 -22.00 -20.75
N GLU A 153 -7.26 -22.63 -19.85
CA GLU A 153 -8.73 -22.51 -19.77
C GLU A 153 -9.18 -21.46 -18.75
N LYS A 154 -8.26 -20.92 -17.93
CA LYS A 154 -8.59 -19.93 -16.91
C LYS A 154 -8.93 -18.59 -17.54
N LYS A 155 -10.09 -18.07 -17.20
CA LYS A 155 -10.59 -16.76 -17.59
C LYS A 155 -10.32 -15.73 -16.51
N VAL A 156 -9.55 -14.70 -16.84
CA VAL A 156 -9.18 -13.64 -15.90
C VAL A 156 -9.76 -12.32 -16.39
N ALA A 157 -10.56 -11.67 -15.54
CA ALA A 157 -10.98 -10.29 -15.79
C ALA A 157 -10.03 -9.33 -15.09
N ILE A 158 -9.51 -8.33 -15.80
CA ILE A 158 -8.69 -7.25 -15.30
C ILE A 158 -9.55 -5.99 -15.28
N THR A 159 -9.80 -5.43 -14.10
CA THR A 159 -10.64 -4.25 -13.93
C THR A 159 -9.79 -3.01 -13.70
N VAL A 160 -9.94 -2.00 -14.56
CA VAL A 160 -9.25 -0.72 -14.51
C VAL A 160 -10.21 0.38 -14.06
N PHE A 161 -9.74 1.31 -13.21
CA PHE A 161 -10.56 2.40 -12.68
C PHE A 161 -10.51 3.66 -13.53
N SER A 162 -11.59 4.44 -13.46
CA SER A 162 -11.74 5.74 -14.13
C SER A 162 -11.93 6.82 -13.07
N PHE A 163 -10.88 7.13 -12.30
CA PHE A 163 -10.96 8.10 -11.19
C PHE A 163 -9.73 9.03 -11.13
N PRO A 164 -9.91 10.38 -11.16
CA PRO A 164 -11.18 11.13 -11.23
C PRO A 164 -11.99 10.86 -12.51
N PRO A 165 -13.33 11.04 -12.50
CA PRO A 165 -14.22 10.61 -13.59
C PRO A 165 -14.10 11.53 -14.82
N ASP A 166 -13.02 11.33 -15.58
CA ASP A 166 -12.85 11.85 -16.93
C ASP A 166 -12.34 10.70 -17.82
N LYS A 167 -12.79 10.64 -19.07
CA LYS A 167 -12.38 9.59 -20.01
C LYS A 167 -10.87 9.59 -20.26
N GLY A 168 -10.20 10.74 -20.04
CA GLY A 168 -8.73 10.84 -20.11
C GLY A 168 -7.98 10.23 -18.92
N ASN A 169 -8.64 10.03 -17.77
CA ASN A 169 -8.05 9.57 -16.50
C ASN A 169 -8.27 8.06 -16.25
N VAL A 170 -8.64 7.29 -17.26
CA VAL A 170 -8.75 5.84 -17.13
C VAL A 170 -7.36 5.25 -16.86
N GLY A 171 -7.26 4.42 -15.83
CA GLY A 171 -6.01 3.80 -15.42
C GLY A 171 -5.07 4.72 -14.62
N THR A 172 -5.61 5.71 -13.90
CA THR A 172 -4.84 6.42 -12.87
C THR A 172 -4.96 5.68 -11.54
N ALA A 173 -3.82 5.39 -10.93
CA ALA A 173 -3.73 4.77 -9.61
C ALA A 173 -2.56 5.40 -8.84
N ALA A 174 -2.62 5.40 -7.51
CA ALA A 174 -1.58 6.02 -6.67
C ALA A 174 -0.20 5.43 -7.03
N TYR A 175 0.63 6.28 -7.62
CA TYR A 175 2.00 6.00 -8.01
C TYR A 175 2.22 4.75 -8.89
N LEU A 176 1.23 4.34 -9.67
CA LEU A 176 1.28 3.14 -10.51
C LEU A 176 1.02 3.47 -11.97
N ASN A 177 1.88 2.97 -12.87
CA ASN A 177 1.68 3.00 -14.31
C ASN A 177 0.80 1.82 -14.70
N VAL A 178 -0.52 2.03 -14.66
CA VAL A 178 -1.51 0.95 -14.75
C VAL A 178 -1.40 0.16 -16.05
N PHE A 179 -1.37 0.81 -17.22
CA PHE A 179 -1.36 0.08 -18.49
C PHE A 179 -0.04 -0.63 -18.76
N SER A 180 1.11 -0.05 -18.35
CA SER A 180 2.39 -0.75 -18.44
C SER A 180 2.45 -1.95 -17.49
N SER A 181 1.86 -1.81 -16.29
CA SER A 181 1.72 -2.90 -15.33
C SER A 181 0.81 -4.02 -15.85
N ILE A 182 -0.31 -3.67 -16.49
CA ILE A 182 -1.21 -4.65 -17.13
C ILE A 182 -0.47 -5.34 -18.27
N TYR A 183 0.27 -4.61 -19.11
CA TYR A 183 1.06 -5.19 -20.19
C TYR A 183 2.11 -6.19 -19.66
N SER A 184 2.82 -5.84 -18.58
CA SER A 184 3.74 -6.73 -17.87
C SER A 184 3.04 -8.01 -17.38
N VAL A 185 1.89 -7.86 -16.72
CA VAL A 185 1.06 -8.99 -16.26
C VAL A 185 0.59 -9.88 -17.41
N LEU A 186 0.07 -9.30 -18.49
CA LEU A 186 -0.40 -10.07 -19.66
C LEU A 186 0.75 -10.83 -20.34
N SER A 187 1.92 -10.19 -20.43
CA SER A 187 3.13 -10.81 -20.98
C SER A 187 3.59 -12.00 -20.14
N ASP A 188 3.59 -11.86 -18.80
CA ASP A 188 3.94 -12.95 -17.89
C ASP A 188 2.91 -14.08 -17.93
N LEU A 189 1.60 -13.76 -17.92
CA LEU A 189 0.53 -14.76 -18.02
C LEU A 189 0.61 -15.55 -19.34
N LYS A 190 0.88 -14.88 -20.46
CA LYS A 190 1.08 -15.53 -21.77
C LYS A 190 2.27 -16.48 -21.74
N ARG A 191 3.38 -16.06 -21.13
CA ARG A 191 4.59 -16.90 -20.95
C ARG A 191 4.31 -18.11 -20.04
N ASP A 192 3.45 -17.94 -19.03
CA ASP A 192 3.09 -18.96 -18.06
C ASP A 192 2.02 -19.95 -18.57
N GLY A 193 1.49 -19.73 -19.78
CA GLY A 193 0.59 -20.67 -20.49
C GLY A 193 -0.90 -20.34 -20.39
N TYR A 194 -1.26 -19.12 -19.98
CA TYR A 194 -2.62 -18.61 -20.13
C TYR A 194 -2.90 -18.22 -21.58
N ASP A 195 -4.15 -18.37 -22.03
CA ASP A 195 -4.57 -17.90 -23.36
C ASP A 195 -4.75 -16.37 -23.37
N VAL A 196 -3.71 -15.66 -23.81
CA VAL A 196 -3.69 -14.21 -24.03
C VAL A 196 -3.53 -13.91 -25.53
N SER A 197 -4.44 -14.46 -26.33
CA SER A 197 -4.46 -14.27 -27.79
C SER A 197 -4.70 -12.82 -28.20
N GLY A 198 -3.90 -12.30 -29.13
CA GLY A 198 -4.05 -10.94 -29.67
C GLY A 198 -3.45 -9.81 -28.81
N LEU A 199 -2.61 -10.14 -27.82
CA LEU A 199 -1.84 -9.14 -27.06
C LEU A 199 -0.98 -8.28 -28.03
N PRO A 200 -1.11 -6.94 -28.02
CA PRO A 200 -0.28 -6.05 -28.83
C PRO A 200 1.21 -6.10 -28.45
N ASP A 201 2.07 -5.47 -29.26
CA ASP A 201 3.53 -5.47 -29.07
C ASP A 201 4.04 -4.39 -28.10
N SER A 202 3.18 -3.45 -27.66
CA SER A 202 3.56 -2.38 -26.72
C SER A 202 2.42 -1.95 -25.79
N PRO A 203 2.75 -1.37 -24.61
CA PRO A 203 1.76 -0.77 -23.71
C PRO A 203 0.93 0.35 -24.35
N GLU A 204 1.50 1.12 -25.27
CA GLU A 204 0.80 2.21 -25.97
C GLU A 204 -0.29 1.68 -26.89
N SER A 205 0.01 0.60 -27.62
CA SER A 205 -1.00 -0.09 -28.43
C SER A 205 -2.09 -0.73 -27.57
N LEU A 206 -1.74 -1.23 -26.38
CA LEU A 206 -2.72 -1.75 -25.41
C LEU A 206 -3.68 -0.66 -24.92
N ILE A 207 -3.17 0.56 -24.68
CA ILE A 207 -3.99 1.72 -24.32
C ILE A 207 -4.96 2.04 -25.45
N GLU A 208 -4.48 2.13 -26.69
CA GLU A 208 -5.29 2.48 -27.85
C GLU A 208 -6.42 1.46 -28.09
N ASP A 209 -6.18 0.18 -27.87
CA ASP A 209 -7.20 -0.87 -27.97
C ASP A 209 -8.36 -0.73 -26.96
N VAL A 210 -8.11 -0.07 -25.83
CA VAL A 210 -9.10 0.13 -24.74
C VAL A 210 -9.72 1.53 -24.78
N ILE A 211 -8.90 2.54 -25.10
CA ILE A 211 -9.24 3.96 -25.15
C ILE A 211 -8.80 4.49 -26.52
N HIS A 212 -9.75 4.54 -27.46
CA HIS A 212 -9.51 5.07 -28.80
C HIS A 212 -9.23 6.57 -28.72
N ASP A 213 -8.14 7.00 -29.36
CA ASP A 213 -7.70 8.39 -29.48
C ASP A 213 -7.60 9.13 -28.14
N LYS A 214 -6.88 8.53 -27.18
CA LYS A 214 -6.73 9.08 -25.81
C LYS A 214 -6.20 10.52 -25.79
N GLU A 215 -5.29 10.87 -26.69
CA GLU A 215 -4.70 12.22 -26.77
C GLU A 215 -5.61 13.24 -27.50
N ALA A 216 -6.80 12.81 -27.91
CA ALA A 216 -7.77 13.61 -28.66
C ALA A 216 -7.15 14.26 -29.91
N LYS A 217 -6.26 13.53 -30.61
CA LYS A 217 -5.54 14.04 -31.79
C LYS A 217 -6.48 14.22 -32.97
N PHE A 218 -7.50 13.37 -33.10
CA PHE A 218 -8.41 13.34 -34.24
C PHE A 218 -9.90 13.38 -33.84
N SER A 219 -10.25 12.93 -32.64
CA SER A 219 -11.60 12.73 -32.11
C SER A 219 -11.64 12.77 -30.58
N SER A 220 -12.82 12.90 -29.96
CA SER A 220 -12.92 12.80 -28.49
C SER A 220 -12.58 11.38 -28.02
N PRO A 221 -11.83 11.22 -26.91
CA PRO A 221 -11.49 9.91 -26.37
C PRO A 221 -12.74 9.05 -26.17
N ASN A 222 -12.71 7.83 -26.71
CA ASN A 222 -13.83 6.91 -26.61
C ASN A 222 -13.40 5.52 -26.14
N LEU A 223 -14.18 4.95 -25.22
CA LEU A 223 -13.90 3.63 -24.68
C LEU A 223 -14.38 2.55 -25.65
N ASN A 224 -13.58 1.50 -25.82
CA ASN A 224 -13.99 0.36 -26.62
C ASN A 224 -15.20 -0.34 -25.97
N VAL A 225 -16.29 -0.53 -26.71
CA VAL A 225 -17.47 -1.28 -26.25
C VAL A 225 -17.20 -2.77 -26.45
N ALA A 226 -17.01 -3.50 -25.36
CA ALA A 226 -16.81 -4.95 -25.39
C ALA A 226 -18.13 -5.72 -25.55
N TYR A 227 -19.20 -5.21 -24.92
CA TYR A 227 -20.49 -5.89 -24.89
C TYR A 227 -21.64 -4.90 -24.75
N LYS A 228 -22.77 -5.22 -25.39
CA LYS A 228 -24.04 -4.50 -25.28
C LYS A 228 -25.06 -5.41 -24.61
N MET A 229 -25.38 -5.13 -23.35
CA MET A 229 -26.32 -5.91 -22.58
C MET A 229 -27.73 -5.35 -22.71
N SER A 230 -28.64 -6.16 -23.24
CA SER A 230 -30.05 -5.77 -23.33
C SER A 230 -30.67 -5.62 -21.94
N VAL A 231 -31.68 -4.75 -21.80
CA VAL A 231 -32.42 -4.59 -20.52
C VAL A 231 -33.01 -5.91 -20.02
N ARG A 232 -33.49 -6.76 -20.93
CA ARG A 232 -34.04 -8.08 -20.58
C ARG A 232 -32.99 -9.00 -19.96
N GLU A 233 -31.80 -9.06 -20.58
CA GLU A 233 -30.67 -9.85 -20.07
C GLU A 233 -30.19 -9.29 -18.73
N TYR A 234 -30.03 -7.96 -18.62
CA TYR A 234 -29.63 -7.29 -17.39
C TYR A 234 -30.56 -7.63 -16.21
N LYS A 235 -31.88 -7.51 -16.39
CA LYS A 235 -32.86 -7.84 -15.35
C LYS A 235 -32.87 -9.31 -14.96
N ALA A 236 -32.53 -10.21 -15.89
CA ALA A 236 -32.45 -11.65 -15.61
C ALA A 236 -31.18 -12.02 -14.83
N LEU A 237 -30.05 -11.38 -15.13
CA LEU A 237 -28.75 -11.67 -14.52
C LEU A 237 -28.49 -10.87 -13.25
N THR A 238 -29.22 -9.77 -13.01
CA THR A 238 -29.00 -8.83 -11.90
C THR A 238 -30.24 -8.74 -11.01
N PRO A 239 -30.40 -9.63 -10.01
CA PRO A 239 -31.61 -9.66 -9.16
C PRO A 239 -31.87 -8.36 -8.38
N TYR A 240 -30.81 -7.61 -8.07
CA TYR A 240 -30.88 -6.35 -7.33
C TYR A 240 -31.09 -5.12 -8.24
N ALA A 241 -31.30 -5.28 -9.56
CA ALA A 241 -31.51 -4.18 -10.49
C ALA A 241 -32.69 -3.28 -10.10
N ALA A 242 -33.76 -3.85 -9.52
CA ALA A 242 -34.92 -3.10 -9.07
C ALA A 242 -34.60 -2.11 -7.94
N ALA A 243 -33.65 -2.45 -7.07
CA ALA A 243 -33.22 -1.57 -5.97
C ALA A 243 -32.45 -0.33 -6.48
N LEU A 244 -31.94 -0.37 -7.71
CA LEU A 244 -31.22 0.75 -8.32
C LEU A 244 -32.18 1.74 -8.99
N GLU A 245 -33.43 1.33 -9.27
CA GLU A 245 -34.38 2.17 -10.00
C GLU A 245 -34.81 3.43 -9.21
N GLU A 246 -34.72 3.39 -7.87
CA GLU A 246 -35.02 4.54 -7.00
C GLU A 246 -34.15 5.75 -7.32
N ASN A 247 -32.84 5.53 -7.52
CA ASN A 247 -31.86 6.59 -7.76
C ASN A 247 -31.58 6.83 -9.24
N TRP A 248 -31.75 5.81 -10.09
CA TRP A 248 -31.26 5.83 -11.47
C TRP A 248 -32.35 5.65 -12.53
N GLY A 249 -33.61 5.50 -12.12
CA GLY A 249 -34.74 5.26 -13.02
C GLY A 249 -34.74 3.85 -13.60
N LYS A 250 -35.44 3.62 -14.72
CA LYS A 250 -35.47 2.28 -15.34
C LYS A 250 -34.19 2.02 -16.16
N PRO A 251 -33.71 0.76 -16.22
CA PRO A 251 -32.64 0.39 -17.15
C PRO A 251 -33.04 0.66 -18.61
N PRO A 252 -32.09 1.03 -19.50
CA PRO A 252 -30.64 1.02 -19.30
C PRO A 252 -30.09 2.23 -18.54
N GLY A 253 -30.92 3.21 -18.22
CA GLY A 253 -30.49 4.48 -17.61
C GLY A 253 -29.68 5.36 -18.56
N ASN A 254 -29.06 6.40 -18.02
CA ASN A 254 -28.32 7.41 -18.79
C ASN A 254 -26.79 7.22 -18.79
N LEU A 255 -26.26 6.46 -17.83
CA LEU A 255 -24.82 6.22 -17.68
C LEU A 255 -24.45 4.86 -18.27
N ASN A 256 -23.40 4.84 -19.10
CA ASN A 256 -22.96 3.66 -19.86
C ASN A 256 -24.12 3.02 -20.62
N SER A 257 -24.80 3.82 -21.43
CA SER A 257 -25.99 3.43 -22.18
C SER A 257 -25.93 4.01 -23.58
N ASP A 258 -26.40 3.26 -24.58
CA ASP A 258 -26.66 3.79 -25.94
C ASP A 258 -28.13 4.19 -26.14
N GLY A 259 -28.90 4.26 -25.05
CA GLY A 259 -30.34 4.53 -25.05
C GLY A 259 -31.20 3.26 -25.05
N GLU A 260 -30.68 2.14 -25.56
CA GLU A 260 -31.39 0.85 -25.61
C GLU A 260 -30.73 -0.22 -24.74
N ASN A 261 -29.39 -0.22 -24.68
CA ASN A 261 -28.58 -1.23 -24.04
C ASN A 261 -27.63 -0.63 -23.00
N LEU A 262 -27.24 -1.45 -22.03
CA LEU A 262 -26.14 -1.16 -21.11
C LEU A 262 -24.81 -1.51 -21.78
N LEU A 263 -23.86 -0.58 -21.73
CA LEU A 263 -22.56 -0.71 -22.38
C LEU A 263 -21.51 -1.17 -21.38
N VAL A 264 -20.85 -2.28 -21.70
CA VAL A 264 -19.66 -2.74 -20.98
C VAL A 264 -18.44 -2.34 -21.79
N TYR A 265 -17.60 -1.50 -21.19
CA TYR A 265 -16.36 -1.04 -21.81
C TYR A 265 -15.18 -1.94 -21.48
N GLY A 266 -14.34 -2.19 -22.48
CA GLY A 266 -13.17 -3.03 -22.33
C GLY A 266 -12.74 -3.71 -23.63
N LYS A 267 -11.78 -4.62 -23.53
CA LYS A 267 -11.24 -5.41 -24.64
C LYS A 267 -10.89 -6.81 -24.17
N GLN A 268 -11.20 -7.82 -24.98
CA GLN A 268 -10.87 -9.21 -24.71
C GLN A 268 -9.65 -9.66 -25.53
N TYR A 269 -8.76 -10.41 -24.89
CA TYR A 269 -7.54 -11.03 -25.41
C TYR A 269 -7.54 -12.51 -25.03
N GLY A 270 -8.08 -13.38 -25.90
CA GLY A 270 -8.28 -14.80 -25.58
C GLY A 270 -9.17 -14.99 -24.35
N ASN A 271 -8.63 -15.59 -23.30
CA ASN A 271 -9.29 -15.79 -22.01
C ASN A 271 -9.03 -14.66 -20.99
N VAL A 272 -8.41 -13.55 -21.39
CA VAL A 272 -8.26 -12.37 -20.52
C VAL A 272 -9.15 -11.23 -21.01
N PHE A 273 -9.90 -10.61 -20.11
CA PHE A 273 -10.73 -9.45 -20.42
C PHE A 273 -10.24 -8.24 -19.64
N ILE A 274 -9.87 -7.16 -20.32
CA ILE A 274 -9.54 -5.87 -19.69
C ILE A 274 -10.80 -5.02 -19.74
N GLY A 275 -11.43 -4.81 -18.59
CA GLY A 275 -12.64 -4.02 -18.46
C GLY A 275 -12.38 -2.67 -17.79
N VAL A 276 -13.06 -1.64 -18.26
CA VAL A 276 -13.04 -0.32 -17.62
C VAL A 276 -14.24 -0.23 -16.69
N GLN A 277 -13.95 -0.14 -15.39
CA GLN A 277 -14.96 0.02 -14.37
C GLN A 277 -15.69 1.35 -14.60
N PRO A 278 -17.04 1.33 -14.63
CA PRO A 278 -17.82 2.56 -14.75
C PRO A 278 -17.57 3.52 -13.58
N THR A 279 -17.84 4.80 -13.81
CA THR A 279 -17.73 5.81 -12.75
C THR A 279 -18.79 5.56 -11.66
N PHE A 280 -18.64 6.19 -10.50
CA PHE A 280 -19.64 6.10 -9.44
C PHE A 280 -21.00 6.70 -9.83
N GLY A 281 -21.03 7.61 -10.80
CA GLY A 281 -22.19 8.48 -11.07
C GLY A 281 -22.40 9.60 -10.04
N TYR A 282 -21.58 9.64 -8.98
CA TYR A 282 -21.53 10.73 -8.00
C TYR A 282 -20.20 11.48 -8.11
N GLU A 283 -20.25 12.81 -8.04
CA GLU A 283 -19.04 13.66 -8.06
C GLU A 283 -18.41 13.76 -6.67
N GLY A 284 -17.08 13.69 -6.60
CA GLY A 284 -16.29 13.90 -5.38
C GLY A 284 -15.56 12.66 -4.87
N ASP A 285 -15.20 12.68 -3.57
CA ASP A 285 -14.41 11.65 -2.88
C ASP A 285 -15.21 10.35 -2.67
N PRO A 286 -14.76 9.19 -3.21
CA PRO A 286 -15.35 7.87 -3.01
C PRO A 286 -15.61 7.48 -1.57
N MET A 287 -14.74 7.89 -0.63
CA MET A 287 -14.89 7.53 0.78
C MET A 287 -16.18 8.09 1.39
N ARG A 288 -16.76 9.16 0.83
CA ARG A 288 -18.05 9.68 1.27
C ARG A 288 -19.18 8.67 1.09
N LEU A 289 -19.06 7.75 0.14
CA LEU A 289 -20.06 6.70 -0.10
C LEU A 289 -20.14 5.68 1.03
N LEU A 290 -19.06 5.50 1.80
CA LEU A 290 -19.06 4.65 2.99
C LEU A 290 -20.09 5.11 4.04
N PHE A 291 -20.43 6.40 4.03
CA PHE A 291 -21.36 7.03 4.96
C PHE A 291 -22.69 7.42 4.32
N SER A 292 -22.82 7.25 3.00
CA SER A 292 -24.05 7.60 2.29
C SER A 292 -25.10 6.51 2.46
N LYS A 293 -26.28 6.90 2.97
CA LYS A 293 -27.42 6.00 3.13
C LYS A 293 -28.29 5.87 1.89
N SER A 294 -28.25 6.87 1.00
CA SER A 294 -29.11 6.95 -0.19
C SER A 294 -28.38 6.64 -1.49
N ALA A 295 -27.05 6.56 -1.48
CA ALA A 295 -26.31 6.22 -2.69
C ALA A 295 -26.54 4.77 -3.12
N SER A 296 -26.41 4.50 -4.41
CA SER A 296 -26.43 3.15 -4.97
C SER A 296 -25.62 3.13 -6.27
N PRO A 297 -25.06 1.98 -6.68
CA PRO A 297 -24.43 1.89 -8.00
C PRO A 297 -25.46 2.16 -9.11
N HIS A 298 -25.04 2.83 -10.19
CA HIS A 298 -25.90 2.98 -11.37
C HIS A 298 -25.98 1.67 -12.17
N HIS A 299 -26.98 1.56 -13.07
CA HIS A 299 -27.20 0.30 -13.81
C HIS A 299 -25.98 -0.18 -14.61
N GLY A 300 -25.27 0.73 -15.29
CA GLY A 300 -24.04 0.40 -16.02
C GLY A 300 -22.95 -0.23 -15.13
N PHE A 301 -22.84 0.22 -13.88
CA PHE A 301 -21.92 -0.36 -12.89
C PHE A 301 -22.29 -1.81 -12.55
N ALA A 302 -23.57 -2.06 -12.29
CA ALA A 302 -24.07 -3.40 -12.01
C ALA A 302 -23.98 -4.32 -13.24
N ALA A 303 -24.23 -3.78 -14.45
CA ALA A 303 -24.12 -4.52 -15.70
C ALA A 303 -22.69 -4.96 -16.00
N TYR A 304 -21.69 -4.13 -15.68
CA TYR A 304 -20.27 -4.49 -15.79
C TYR A 304 -19.95 -5.76 -14.99
N TYR A 305 -20.28 -5.78 -13.70
CA TYR A 305 -19.98 -6.95 -12.86
C TYR A 305 -20.83 -8.17 -13.22
N SER A 306 -22.07 -7.97 -13.65
CA SER A 306 -22.92 -9.05 -14.15
C SER A 306 -22.35 -9.68 -15.41
N PHE A 307 -21.77 -8.87 -16.31
CA PHE A 307 -21.05 -9.36 -17.48
C PHE A 307 -19.82 -10.17 -17.08
N VAL A 308 -18.98 -9.64 -16.18
CA VAL A 308 -17.76 -10.31 -15.72
C VAL A 308 -18.09 -11.68 -15.10
N GLU A 309 -19.09 -11.76 -14.22
CA GLU A 309 -19.44 -13.00 -13.53
C GLU A 309 -20.20 -13.99 -14.43
N LYS A 310 -21.22 -13.53 -15.16
CA LYS A 310 -22.22 -14.44 -15.77
C LYS A 310 -22.08 -14.61 -17.27
N ILE A 311 -21.52 -13.64 -18.00
CA ILE A 311 -21.41 -13.69 -19.47
C ILE A 311 -19.98 -14.05 -19.88
N PHE A 312 -19.00 -13.26 -19.44
CA PHE A 312 -17.59 -13.60 -19.65
C PHE A 312 -17.23 -14.89 -18.89
N GLY A 313 -17.77 -15.02 -17.66
CA GLY A 313 -17.58 -16.19 -16.81
C GLY A 313 -16.17 -16.22 -16.24
N ALA A 314 -15.71 -15.11 -15.67
CA ALA A 314 -14.39 -15.02 -15.05
C ALA A 314 -14.23 -16.07 -13.94
N ASP A 315 -13.09 -16.76 -13.94
CA ASP A 315 -12.68 -17.61 -12.82
C ASP A 315 -12.06 -16.78 -11.69
N ALA A 316 -11.46 -15.63 -12.03
CA ALA A 316 -10.94 -14.65 -11.09
C ALA A 316 -11.03 -13.24 -11.69
N VAL A 317 -11.14 -12.23 -10.81
CA VAL A 317 -11.02 -10.83 -11.19
C VAL A 317 -9.80 -10.22 -10.50
N LEU A 318 -9.00 -9.50 -11.27
CA LEU A 318 -7.85 -8.73 -10.82
C LEU A 318 -8.19 -7.24 -10.95
N HIS A 319 -8.30 -6.57 -9.82
CA HIS A 319 -8.43 -5.13 -9.80
C HIS A 319 -7.04 -4.46 -9.72
N PHE A 320 -6.84 -3.38 -10.47
CA PHE A 320 -5.57 -2.63 -10.48
C PHE A 320 -5.75 -1.24 -9.89
N GLY A 321 -4.93 -0.94 -8.88
CA GLY A 321 -4.81 0.40 -8.32
C GLY A 321 -5.60 0.62 -7.03
N THR A 322 -5.42 1.80 -6.46
CA THR A 322 -6.13 2.23 -5.25
C THR A 322 -7.47 2.89 -5.61
N HIS A 323 -8.38 2.98 -4.64
CA HIS A 323 -9.69 3.64 -4.78
C HIS A 323 -10.70 3.00 -5.76
N GLY A 324 -10.65 1.68 -5.95
CA GLY A 324 -11.67 1.00 -6.74
C GLY A 324 -13.05 1.17 -6.12
N SER A 325 -14.02 1.52 -6.96
CA SER A 325 -15.32 1.97 -6.47
C SER A 325 -16.17 0.91 -5.78
N LEU A 326 -15.93 -0.36 -6.12
CA LEU A 326 -16.63 -1.52 -5.60
C LEU A 326 -16.63 -1.59 -4.07
N GLU A 327 -15.48 -1.39 -3.43
CA GLU A 327 -15.37 -1.53 -1.97
C GLU A 327 -16.07 -0.40 -1.20
N PHE A 328 -16.15 0.79 -1.80
CA PHE A 328 -16.79 1.96 -1.20
C PHE A 328 -18.30 2.02 -1.46
N MET A 329 -18.86 1.11 -2.26
CA MET A 329 -20.30 1.07 -2.52
C MET A 329 -21.10 0.88 -1.22
N PRO A 330 -22.28 1.50 -1.07
CA PRO A 330 -23.04 1.49 0.17
C PRO A 330 -23.34 0.08 0.73
N GLY A 331 -23.23 -0.03 2.06
CA GLY A 331 -23.31 -1.30 2.78
C GLY A 331 -22.59 -1.23 4.13
N LYS A 332 -22.69 -2.30 4.93
CA LYS A 332 -22.04 -2.44 6.25
C LYS A 332 -20.53 -2.25 6.15
N GLN A 333 -19.85 -1.76 7.20
CA GLN A 333 -18.39 -1.58 7.17
C GLN A 333 -17.61 -2.89 7.13
N VAL A 334 -18.05 -3.89 7.91
CA VAL A 334 -17.45 -5.24 7.97
C VAL A 334 -18.54 -6.27 8.20
N GLY A 335 -18.37 -7.48 7.64
CA GLY A 335 -19.36 -8.56 7.73
C GLY A 335 -20.60 -8.25 6.91
N MET A 336 -20.42 -8.17 5.58
CA MET A 336 -21.47 -7.82 4.62
C MET A 336 -22.69 -8.74 4.73
N SER A 337 -23.87 -8.19 4.52
CA SER A 337 -25.12 -8.93 4.28
C SER A 337 -25.46 -8.96 2.78
N ASP A 338 -26.48 -9.75 2.41
CA ASP A 338 -27.00 -9.83 1.04
C ASP A 338 -27.65 -8.52 0.54
N ALA A 339 -27.87 -7.55 1.43
CA ALA A 339 -28.34 -6.21 1.07
C ALA A 339 -27.18 -5.22 0.77
N CYS A 340 -25.92 -5.62 0.98
CA CYS A 340 -24.77 -4.75 0.74
C CYS A 340 -24.38 -4.80 -0.74
N PHE A 341 -24.22 -3.63 -1.37
CA PHE A 341 -23.86 -3.60 -2.80
C PHE A 341 -22.49 -4.21 -3.10
N PRO A 342 -21.41 -3.99 -2.32
CA PRO A 342 -20.13 -4.65 -2.57
C PRO A 342 -20.25 -6.18 -2.68
N ASP A 343 -21.07 -6.79 -1.81
CA ASP A 343 -21.34 -8.23 -1.78
C ASP A 343 -22.09 -8.70 -3.03
N SER A 344 -23.13 -7.96 -3.43
CA SER A 344 -23.95 -8.28 -4.60
C SER A 344 -23.21 -8.06 -5.92
N LEU A 345 -22.37 -7.03 -6.00
CA LEU A 345 -21.64 -6.64 -7.21
C LEU A 345 -20.51 -7.61 -7.52
N ILE A 346 -19.62 -7.90 -6.57
CA ILE A 346 -18.52 -8.85 -6.81
C ILE A 346 -19.03 -10.29 -6.91
N GLY A 347 -20.18 -10.58 -6.28
CA GLY A 347 -20.83 -11.87 -6.30
C GLY A 347 -19.92 -12.97 -5.73
N ASN A 348 -19.69 -13.99 -6.55
CA ASN A 348 -18.95 -15.19 -6.14
C ASN A 348 -17.54 -15.31 -6.74
N ILE A 349 -17.07 -14.27 -7.43
CA ILE A 349 -15.77 -14.33 -8.12
C ILE A 349 -14.64 -14.15 -7.07
N PRO A 350 -13.61 -15.02 -7.09
CA PRO A 350 -12.33 -14.75 -6.43
C PRO A 350 -11.80 -13.38 -6.83
N ASN A 351 -11.63 -12.49 -5.85
CA ASN A 351 -11.21 -11.11 -6.07
C ASN A 351 -9.75 -10.95 -5.66
N ILE A 352 -8.88 -10.63 -6.61
CA ILE A 352 -7.47 -10.36 -6.41
C ILE A 352 -7.24 -8.87 -6.68
N TYR A 353 -6.34 -8.26 -5.92
CA TYR A 353 -6.10 -6.83 -5.98
C TYR A 353 -4.61 -6.53 -5.89
N TYR A 354 -4.11 -5.66 -6.75
CA TYR A 354 -2.84 -4.98 -6.50
C TYR A 354 -3.07 -3.71 -5.70
N TYR A 355 -2.45 -3.62 -4.52
CA TYR A 355 -2.55 -2.48 -3.62
C TYR A 355 -1.17 -1.95 -3.24
N ALA A 356 -1.03 -0.64 -3.05
CA ALA A 356 0.24 -0.06 -2.61
C ALA A 356 0.60 -0.55 -1.21
N ALA A 357 1.84 -0.98 -1.00
CA ALA A 357 2.30 -1.50 0.29
C ALA A 357 2.09 -0.49 1.44
N ASN A 358 2.15 0.81 1.15
CA ASN A 358 1.98 1.90 2.11
C ASN A 358 0.53 2.34 2.34
N ASN A 359 -0.48 1.67 1.74
CA ASN A 359 -1.89 1.95 1.98
C ASN A 359 -2.65 0.74 2.57
N PRO A 360 -2.25 0.25 3.76
CA PRO A 360 -2.88 -0.91 4.38
C PRO A 360 -4.32 -0.65 4.84
N SER A 361 -4.69 0.59 5.14
CA SER A 361 -6.02 0.94 5.65
C SER A 361 -7.10 0.71 4.59
N GLU A 362 -6.92 1.21 3.38
CA GLU A 362 -7.87 0.98 2.29
C GLU A 362 -7.78 -0.45 1.74
N ALA A 363 -6.59 -1.06 1.71
CA ALA A 363 -6.45 -2.49 1.39
C ALA A 363 -7.32 -3.35 2.34
N THR A 364 -7.37 -2.98 3.62
CA THR A 364 -8.23 -3.64 4.61
C THR A 364 -9.72 -3.42 4.33
N ILE A 365 -10.12 -2.25 3.81
CA ILE A 365 -11.51 -2.02 3.36
C ILE A 365 -11.85 -2.96 2.20
N ALA A 366 -10.96 -3.09 1.21
CA ALA A 366 -11.13 -4.02 0.10
C ALA A 366 -11.29 -5.47 0.58
N LYS A 367 -10.42 -5.96 1.47
CA LYS A 367 -10.56 -7.30 2.06
C LYS A 367 -11.93 -7.53 2.70
N ARG A 368 -12.38 -6.57 3.50
CA ARG A 368 -13.57 -6.71 4.36
C ARG A 368 -14.89 -6.47 3.65
N ARG A 369 -14.89 -5.70 2.55
CA ARG A 369 -16.10 -5.31 1.80
C ARG A 369 -16.22 -5.97 0.43
N SER A 370 -15.11 -6.22 -0.27
CA SER A 370 -15.10 -6.80 -1.62
C SER A 370 -14.41 -8.17 -1.70
N TYR A 371 -14.06 -8.77 -0.55
CA TYR A 371 -13.46 -10.10 -0.46
C TYR A 371 -12.11 -10.22 -1.18
N ALA A 372 -11.34 -9.13 -1.19
CA ALA A 372 -10.09 -9.06 -1.93
C ALA A 372 -8.94 -9.83 -1.24
N ASN A 373 -8.12 -10.49 -2.06
CA ASN A 373 -6.74 -10.86 -1.74
C ASN A 373 -5.82 -9.73 -2.24
N THR A 374 -5.22 -8.98 -1.32
CA THR A 374 -4.56 -7.68 -1.61
C THR A 374 -3.05 -7.85 -1.69
N ILE A 375 -2.55 -8.15 -2.89
CA ILE A 375 -1.14 -8.32 -3.18
C ILE A 375 -0.46 -6.94 -3.21
N SER A 376 0.58 -6.75 -2.39
CA SER A 376 1.29 -5.48 -2.36
C SER A 376 2.16 -5.24 -3.57
N TYR A 377 2.24 -3.98 -3.99
CA TYR A 377 3.28 -3.47 -4.86
C TYR A 377 4.06 -2.33 -4.20
N LEU A 378 5.28 -2.11 -4.66
CA LEU A 378 6.15 -1.05 -4.12
C LEU A 378 5.77 0.31 -4.71
N THR A 379 5.76 1.36 -3.90
CA THR A 379 5.73 2.72 -4.46
C THR A 379 7.04 3.02 -5.19
N PRO A 380 7.05 3.90 -6.21
CA PRO A 380 8.26 4.28 -6.92
C PRO A 380 9.38 4.65 -5.94
N PRO A 381 10.64 4.31 -6.28
CA PRO A 381 11.77 4.75 -5.50
C PRO A 381 11.70 6.26 -5.28
N ALA A 382 11.84 6.66 -4.02
CA ALA A 382 11.75 8.06 -3.66
C ALA A 382 13.04 8.75 -4.09
N GLU A 383 12.93 9.90 -4.74
CA GLU A 383 14.07 10.77 -5.01
C GLU A 383 13.95 12.05 -4.18
N ASN A 384 15.07 12.76 -4.07
CA ASN A 384 15.07 14.09 -3.48
C ASN A 384 14.50 15.08 -4.48
N ALA A 385 13.63 15.97 -4.02
CA ALA A 385 13.00 16.98 -4.86
C ALA A 385 14.04 17.88 -5.56
N GLY A 386 15.22 18.05 -4.96
CA GLY A 386 16.30 18.85 -5.52
C GLY A 386 15.97 20.34 -5.52
N LEU A 387 16.81 21.13 -6.20
CA LEU A 387 16.61 22.56 -6.36
C LEU A 387 16.53 22.94 -7.84
N TYR A 388 15.65 23.88 -8.17
CA TYR A 388 15.44 24.36 -9.53
C TYR A 388 15.34 25.88 -9.60
N LYS A 389 15.73 26.44 -10.75
CA LYS A 389 15.62 27.88 -11.08
C LYS A 389 16.15 28.78 -9.94
N GLY A 390 15.33 29.69 -9.42
CA GLY A 390 15.71 30.65 -8.37
C GLY A 390 16.18 30.00 -7.08
N LEU A 391 15.66 28.83 -6.70
CA LEU A 391 16.11 28.11 -5.51
C LEU A 391 17.54 27.60 -5.65
N LYS A 392 17.93 27.16 -6.86
CA LYS A 392 19.31 26.76 -7.15
C LYS A 392 20.27 27.96 -7.08
N GLN A 393 19.87 29.09 -7.68
CA GLN A 393 20.63 30.34 -7.60
C GLN A 393 20.80 30.79 -6.14
N LEU A 394 19.75 30.68 -5.32
CA LEU A 394 19.80 31.03 -3.91
C LEU A 394 20.77 30.12 -3.13
N ALA A 395 20.83 28.82 -3.41
CA ALA A 395 21.81 27.91 -2.83
C ALA A 395 23.27 28.28 -3.20
N GLU A 396 23.51 28.70 -4.45
CA GLU A 396 24.84 29.16 -4.90
C GLU A 396 25.26 30.45 -4.17
N LEU A 397 24.32 31.38 -3.93
CA LEU A 397 24.57 32.59 -3.15
C LEU A 397 24.90 32.27 -1.68
N ILE A 398 24.18 31.32 -1.08
CA ILE A 398 24.44 30.85 0.29
C ILE A 398 25.81 30.17 0.39
N SER A 399 26.18 29.34 -0.59
CA SER A 399 27.51 28.73 -0.64
C SER A 399 28.61 29.80 -0.72
N SER A 400 28.40 30.82 -1.56
CA SER A 400 29.33 31.96 -1.70
C SER A 400 29.49 32.75 -0.41
N TYR A 401 28.43 32.86 0.41
CA TYR A 401 28.47 33.56 1.69
C TYR A 401 29.57 33.02 2.62
N GLN A 402 29.81 31.70 2.67
CA GLN A 402 30.83 31.14 3.56
C GLN A 402 32.24 31.65 3.27
N SER A 403 32.57 31.86 1.98
CA SER A 403 33.86 32.40 1.56
C SER A 403 33.96 33.92 1.71
N LEU A 404 32.82 34.62 1.69
CA LEU A 404 32.73 36.07 1.65
C LEU A 404 32.34 36.72 2.98
N LYS A 405 31.87 35.95 3.98
CA LYS A 405 31.32 36.48 5.25
C LYS A 405 32.31 37.34 6.03
N ASP A 406 33.58 36.96 6.03
CA ASP A 406 34.67 37.65 6.74
C ASP A 406 35.33 38.74 5.87
N SER A 407 34.89 38.88 4.62
CA SER A 407 35.31 39.94 3.71
C SER A 407 34.40 41.17 3.81
N GLY A 408 34.86 42.32 3.33
CA GLY A 408 34.03 43.53 3.21
C GLY A 408 32.79 43.36 2.30
N ARG A 409 32.66 42.24 1.57
CA ARG A 409 31.52 41.93 0.70
C ARG A 409 30.39 41.16 1.38
N GLY A 410 30.57 40.75 2.63
CA GLY A 410 29.56 40.02 3.42
C GLY A 410 28.16 40.66 3.44
N PRO A 411 28.01 42.00 3.59
CA PRO A 411 26.69 42.63 3.59
C PRO A 411 25.98 42.55 2.23
N GLN A 412 26.74 42.73 1.13
CA GLN A 412 26.21 42.75 -0.24
C GLN A 412 25.64 41.39 -0.66
N ILE A 413 26.34 40.31 -0.30
CA ILE A 413 25.87 38.95 -0.60
C ILE A 413 24.61 38.61 0.22
N VAL A 414 24.50 39.07 1.46
CA VAL A 414 23.28 38.86 2.28
C VAL A 414 22.08 39.61 1.70
N SER A 415 22.28 40.84 1.22
CA SER A 415 21.22 41.59 0.51
C SER A 415 20.76 40.83 -0.74
N SER A 416 21.68 40.24 -1.50
CA SER A 416 21.35 39.41 -2.67
C SER A 416 20.60 38.12 -2.29
N ILE A 417 20.98 37.47 -1.19
CA ILE A 417 20.28 36.30 -0.63
C ILE A 417 18.85 36.68 -0.24
N ILE A 418 18.65 37.78 0.48
CA ILE A 418 17.32 38.26 0.91
C ILE A 418 16.43 38.57 -0.31
N SER A 419 16.95 39.31 -1.29
CA SER A 419 16.18 39.67 -2.48
C SER A 419 15.78 38.43 -3.29
N THR A 420 16.71 37.49 -3.49
CA THR A 420 16.42 36.24 -4.20
C THR A 420 15.46 35.34 -3.41
N ALA A 421 15.56 35.31 -2.07
CA ALA A 421 14.63 34.59 -1.20
C ALA A 421 13.20 35.14 -1.31
N ARG A 422 13.02 36.47 -1.35
CA ARG A 422 11.73 37.11 -1.62
C ARG A 422 11.18 36.76 -3.01
N GLN A 423 12.03 36.74 -4.04
CA GLN A 423 11.61 36.31 -5.39
C GLN A 423 11.13 34.85 -5.41
N CYS A 424 11.69 34.00 -4.53
CA CYS A 424 11.26 32.61 -4.35
C CYS A 424 10.07 32.45 -3.39
N ASN A 425 9.49 33.53 -2.86
CA ASN A 425 8.43 33.56 -1.85
C ASN A 425 8.80 32.94 -0.49
N LEU A 426 10.09 32.81 -0.17
CA LEU A 426 10.55 32.26 1.11
C LEU A 426 10.36 33.23 2.29
N ASP A 427 9.95 34.48 2.03
CA ASP A 427 9.55 35.47 3.03
C ASP A 427 8.29 35.05 3.83
N LYS A 428 7.50 34.14 3.29
CA LYS A 428 6.33 33.55 3.98
C LYS A 428 6.72 32.43 4.96
N ASP A 429 7.85 31.77 4.70
CA ASP A 429 8.36 30.68 5.52
C ASP A 429 9.40 31.15 6.55
N VAL A 430 10.17 32.17 6.19
CA VAL A 430 11.26 32.74 6.98
C VAL A 430 11.03 34.24 7.13
N SER A 431 11.06 34.74 8.36
CA SER A 431 11.05 36.19 8.58
C SER A 431 12.35 36.81 8.05
N LEU A 432 12.21 37.61 7.00
CA LEU A 432 13.32 38.32 6.34
C LEU A 432 13.31 39.81 6.71
N PRO A 433 14.47 40.40 7.05
CA PRO A 433 14.58 41.84 7.34
C PRO A 433 14.34 42.71 6.10
N GLU A 434 13.99 43.97 6.30
CA GLU A 434 13.71 44.91 5.20
C GLU A 434 14.95 45.17 4.34
N GLU A 435 14.75 45.46 3.04
CA GLU A 435 15.89 45.75 2.16
C GLU A 435 16.60 47.04 2.60
N GLY A 436 17.90 46.95 2.86
CA GLY A 436 18.75 48.08 3.26
C GLY A 436 18.97 48.24 4.76
N GLU A 437 18.42 47.36 5.60
CA GLU A 437 18.69 47.33 7.03
C GLU A 437 20.15 46.92 7.33
N GLU A 438 20.84 47.65 8.22
CA GLU A 438 22.20 47.31 8.64
C GLU A 438 22.19 46.16 9.65
N LEU A 439 22.62 44.98 9.22
CA LEU A 439 22.68 43.78 10.05
C LEU A 439 24.08 43.55 10.60
N SER A 440 24.18 43.23 11.89
CA SER A 440 25.44 42.75 12.48
C SER A 440 25.89 41.43 11.85
N ALA A 441 27.16 41.06 12.03
CA ALA A 441 27.67 39.76 11.53
C ALA A 441 26.85 38.56 12.04
N LYS A 442 26.43 38.61 13.30
CA LYS A 442 25.65 37.53 13.93
C LYS A 442 24.23 37.45 13.38
N GLU A 443 23.60 38.59 13.10
CA GLU A 443 22.26 38.63 12.50
C GLU A 443 22.29 38.18 11.03
N ARG A 444 23.33 38.56 10.29
CA ARG A 444 23.56 38.07 8.92
C ARG A 444 23.66 36.55 8.88
N ASP A 445 24.47 35.95 9.76
CA ASP A 445 24.59 34.49 9.87
C ASP A 445 23.24 33.83 10.19
N LEU A 446 22.44 34.43 11.08
CA LEU A 446 21.13 33.90 11.45
C LEU A 446 20.14 33.94 10.29
N VAL A 447 20.08 35.06 9.54
CA VAL A 447 19.21 35.18 8.36
C VAL A 447 19.60 34.16 7.31
N VAL A 448 20.89 34.08 6.97
CA VAL A 448 21.39 33.09 6.00
C VAL A 448 21.11 31.67 6.46
N GLY A 449 21.33 31.37 7.75
CA GLY A 449 21.06 30.05 8.31
C GLY A 449 19.58 29.65 8.24
N LYS A 450 18.64 30.56 8.53
CA LYS A 450 17.20 30.26 8.39
C LYS A 450 16.79 29.99 6.94
N VAL A 451 17.24 30.83 6.01
CA VAL A 451 16.97 30.62 4.57
C VAL A 451 17.60 29.31 4.11
N TYR A 452 18.82 29.02 4.57
CA TYR A 452 19.52 27.80 4.19
C TYR A 452 18.83 26.55 4.72
N SER A 453 18.38 26.54 5.98
CA SER A 453 17.62 25.44 6.54
C SER A 453 16.35 25.16 5.72
N LYS A 454 15.66 26.22 5.25
CA LYS A 454 14.46 26.05 4.42
C LYS A 454 14.77 25.50 3.03
N ILE A 455 15.88 25.91 2.42
CA ILE A 455 16.35 25.31 1.16
C ILE A 455 16.72 23.84 1.35
N MET A 456 17.42 23.50 2.43
CA MET A 456 17.76 22.10 2.73
C MET A 456 16.52 21.25 2.94
N GLU A 457 15.50 21.76 3.62
CA GLU A 457 14.21 21.08 3.77
C GLU A 457 13.58 20.78 2.40
N ILE A 458 13.57 21.75 1.48
CA ILE A 458 13.02 21.56 0.12
C ILE A 458 13.86 20.55 -0.67
N GLU A 459 15.18 20.73 -0.70
CA GLU A 459 16.09 19.88 -1.47
C GLU A 459 16.04 18.42 -0.99
N SER A 460 16.06 18.22 0.33
CA SER A 460 16.12 16.89 0.95
C SER A 460 14.77 16.19 1.02
N ARG A 461 13.65 16.89 0.76
CA ARG A 461 12.31 16.29 0.76
C ARG A 461 12.26 15.15 -0.24
N LEU A 462 11.86 13.98 0.23
CA LEU A 462 11.66 12.82 -0.62
C LEU A 462 10.26 12.79 -1.17
N LEU A 463 10.20 12.59 -2.47
CA LEU A 463 8.96 12.41 -3.22
C LEU A 463 9.17 11.22 -4.14
N PRO A 464 8.17 10.33 -4.29
CA PRO A 464 8.20 9.33 -5.34
C PRO A 464 8.28 10.06 -6.69
N CYS A 465 9.35 9.84 -7.44
CA CYS A 465 9.56 10.44 -8.75
C CYS A 465 9.24 9.39 -9.82
N GLY A 466 8.08 9.54 -10.46
CA GLY A 466 7.61 8.62 -11.49
C GLY A 466 6.48 7.70 -11.02
N LEU A 467 6.33 6.58 -11.72
CA LEU A 467 5.27 5.61 -11.52
C LEU A 467 5.86 4.20 -11.51
N HIS A 468 5.34 3.33 -10.65
CA HIS A 468 5.77 1.95 -10.52
C HIS A 468 5.17 1.11 -11.65
N VAL A 469 5.89 0.09 -12.09
CA VAL A 469 5.40 -0.92 -13.03
C VAL A 469 5.46 -2.27 -12.33
N ILE A 470 4.33 -2.97 -12.25
CA ILE A 470 4.27 -4.29 -11.62
C ILE A 470 5.26 -5.25 -12.30
N GLY A 471 6.09 -5.91 -11.49
CA GLY A 471 7.13 -6.82 -11.97
C GLY A 471 8.43 -6.15 -12.43
N GLU A 472 8.56 -4.84 -12.22
CA GLU A 472 9.80 -4.10 -12.45
C GLU A 472 10.29 -3.52 -11.12
N PRO A 473 11.01 -4.30 -10.28
CA PRO A 473 11.56 -3.77 -9.04
C PRO A 473 12.59 -2.67 -9.33
N PRO A 474 12.81 -1.73 -8.38
CA PRO A 474 13.82 -0.70 -8.54
C PRO A 474 15.21 -1.34 -8.67
N SER A 475 16.06 -0.73 -9.49
CA SER A 475 17.47 -1.06 -9.49
C SER A 475 18.09 -0.75 -8.12
N ALA A 476 19.20 -1.41 -7.81
CA ALA A 476 19.88 -1.19 -6.54
C ALA A 476 20.29 0.28 -6.33
N MET A 477 20.64 0.99 -7.41
CA MET A 477 21.01 2.41 -7.33
C MET A 477 19.81 3.32 -7.08
N GLU A 478 18.65 3.01 -7.65
CA GLU A 478 17.40 3.73 -7.34
C GLU A 478 16.96 3.50 -5.88
N ALA A 479 17.33 2.36 -5.28
CA ALA A 479 17.06 2.07 -3.87
C ALA A 479 17.93 2.87 -2.88
N VAL A 480 18.99 3.55 -3.33
CA VAL A 480 19.93 4.31 -2.45
C VAL A 480 19.18 5.33 -1.61
N ALA A 481 18.30 6.12 -2.22
CA ALA A 481 17.58 7.16 -1.52
C ALA A 481 16.64 6.58 -0.45
N THR A 482 15.95 5.47 -0.73
CA THR A 482 15.17 4.72 0.26
C THR A 482 16.05 4.24 1.42
N LEU A 483 17.21 3.65 1.12
CA LEU A 483 18.16 3.17 2.13
C LEU A 483 18.73 4.28 3.01
N VAL A 484 19.00 5.46 2.45
CA VAL A 484 19.47 6.64 3.20
C VAL A 484 18.49 7.02 4.30
N ASN A 485 17.18 6.94 4.02
CA ASN A 485 16.17 7.25 5.02
C ASN A 485 15.94 6.12 6.02
N ILE A 486 16.01 4.87 5.57
CA ILE A 486 16.02 3.71 6.49
C ILE A 486 17.17 3.85 7.49
N ALA A 487 18.34 4.30 7.02
CA ALA A 487 19.52 4.55 7.81
C ALA A 487 19.42 5.81 8.69
N ALA A 488 18.48 6.71 8.44
CA ALA A 488 18.33 7.95 9.21
C ALA A 488 17.52 7.77 10.50
N LEU A 489 16.99 6.57 10.77
CA LEU A 489 16.14 6.27 11.92
C LEU A 489 16.86 5.35 12.92
N ASP A 490 16.76 5.68 14.20
CA ASP A 490 17.21 4.80 15.27
C ASP A 490 16.23 3.63 15.44
N ARG A 491 16.75 2.41 15.65
CA ARG A 491 15.96 1.20 15.96
C ARG A 491 16.55 0.56 17.22
N PRO A 492 16.27 1.13 18.40
CA PRO A 492 16.90 0.69 19.65
C PRO A 492 16.55 -0.75 20.03
N GLU A 493 15.36 -1.23 19.66
CA GLU A 493 14.95 -2.62 19.88
C GLU A 493 15.81 -3.64 19.11
N GLU A 494 16.45 -3.20 18.02
CA GLU A 494 17.33 -4.00 17.18
C GLU A 494 18.82 -3.67 17.41
N GLY A 495 19.13 -2.74 18.32
CA GLY A 495 20.49 -2.26 18.56
C GLY A 495 21.10 -1.47 17.39
N ILE A 496 20.27 -0.94 16.49
CA ILE A 496 20.70 -0.18 15.31
C ILE A 496 20.57 1.31 15.59
N TYR A 497 21.65 2.05 15.36
CA TYR A 497 21.71 3.50 15.46
C TYR A 497 21.68 4.13 14.07
N SER A 498 21.04 5.27 13.96
CA SER A 498 20.95 6.07 12.74
C SER A 498 22.34 6.53 12.28
N LEU A 499 22.57 6.51 10.96
CA LEU A 499 23.81 7.00 10.36
C LEU A 499 24.07 8.47 10.73
N PRO A 500 23.07 9.38 10.66
CA PRO A 500 23.25 10.75 11.15
C PRO A 500 23.67 10.82 12.62
N GLY A 501 23.09 9.99 13.49
CA GLY A 501 23.47 9.89 14.90
C GLY A 501 24.92 9.46 15.08
N ILE A 502 25.33 8.38 14.41
CA ILE A 502 26.71 7.88 14.46
C ILE A 502 27.69 8.95 13.96
N LEU A 503 27.38 9.64 12.86
CA LEU A 503 28.24 10.68 12.30
C LEU A 503 28.32 11.91 13.23
N ALA A 504 27.23 12.34 13.86
CA ALA A 504 27.22 13.45 14.80
C ALA A 504 28.09 13.18 16.04
N GLU A 505 28.05 11.96 16.59
CA GLU A 505 28.86 11.57 17.75
C GLU A 505 30.36 11.73 17.49
N THR A 506 30.83 11.51 16.25
CA THR A 506 32.26 11.64 15.90
C THR A 506 32.84 13.02 16.09
N VAL A 507 31.98 14.05 16.00
CA VAL A 507 32.34 15.46 16.20
C VAL A 507 31.91 15.96 17.58
N GLY A 508 31.57 15.06 18.50
CA GLY A 508 31.16 15.38 19.87
C GLY A 508 29.80 16.07 19.95
N ARG A 509 28.92 15.83 18.98
CA ARG A 509 27.57 16.43 18.91
C ARG A 509 26.49 15.36 19.05
N ASN A 510 25.35 15.75 19.61
CA ASN A 510 24.12 14.96 19.55
C ASN A 510 23.31 15.40 18.32
N ILE A 511 22.77 14.44 17.55
CA ILE A 511 22.02 14.74 16.33
C ILE A 511 20.74 15.56 16.58
N GLU A 512 20.05 15.36 17.70
CA GLU A 512 18.86 16.15 18.07
C GLU A 512 19.19 17.62 18.32
N ASP A 513 20.36 17.90 18.91
CA ASP A 513 20.81 19.28 19.11
C ASP A 513 21.18 19.94 17.78
N VAL A 514 21.70 19.18 16.82
CA VAL A 514 21.97 19.65 15.46
C VAL A 514 20.66 19.95 14.73
N TYR A 515 19.64 19.09 14.83
CA TYR A 515 18.32 19.36 14.28
C TYR A 515 17.70 20.63 14.89
N ARG A 516 17.68 20.76 16.22
CA ARG A 516 17.17 21.95 16.91
C ARG A 516 17.93 23.23 16.56
N GLY A 517 19.25 23.13 16.38
CA GLY A 517 20.10 24.23 15.93
C GLY A 517 19.78 24.65 14.50
N SER A 518 19.59 23.67 13.61
CA SER A 518 19.17 23.90 12.23
C SER A 518 17.81 24.58 12.15
N ASP A 519 16.81 24.10 12.91
CA ASP A 519 15.47 24.69 12.98
C ASP A 519 15.49 26.16 13.44
N LYS A 520 16.43 26.51 14.32
CA LYS A 520 16.64 27.89 14.78
C LYS A 520 17.42 28.75 13.77
N GLY A 521 17.95 28.15 12.71
CA GLY A 521 18.79 28.82 11.71
C GLY A 521 20.23 29.07 12.17
N VAL A 522 20.75 28.29 13.12
CA VAL A 522 22.15 28.39 13.53
C VAL A 522 23.03 27.87 12.40
N LEU A 523 23.67 28.77 11.66
CA LEU A 523 24.39 28.46 10.42
C LEU A 523 25.41 27.30 10.55
N ALA A 524 26.13 27.22 11.68
CA ALA A 524 27.07 26.14 11.95
C ALA A 524 26.39 24.76 12.05
N ASP A 525 25.18 24.71 12.61
CA ASP A 525 24.41 23.47 12.75
C ASP A 525 23.72 23.08 11.44
N VAL A 526 23.22 24.07 10.67
CA VAL A 526 22.70 23.85 9.31
C VAL A 526 23.79 23.25 8.41
N GLU A 527 25.00 23.81 8.46
CA GLU A 527 26.14 23.32 7.69
C GLU A 527 26.60 21.93 8.14
N LEU A 528 26.63 21.68 9.45
CA LEU A 528 26.95 20.36 9.99
C LEU A 528 25.92 19.32 9.54
N LEU A 529 24.63 19.65 9.59
CA LEU A 529 23.55 18.79 9.15
C LEU A 529 23.69 18.43 7.66
N ARG A 530 23.96 19.42 6.80
CA ARG A 530 24.22 19.17 5.37
C ARG A 530 25.37 18.19 5.16
N GLN A 531 26.49 18.40 5.85
CA GLN A 531 27.67 17.54 5.71
C GLN A 531 27.39 16.11 6.20
N ILE A 532 26.58 15.95 7.25
CA ILE A 532 26.11 14.64 7.71
C ILE A 532 25.23 13.98 6.64
N THR A 533 24.28 14.71 6.05
CA THR A 533 23.38 14.22 5.00
C THR A 533 24.15 13.77 3.76
N GLU A 534 25.11 14.57 3.30
CA GLU A 534 25.98 14.23 2.15
C GLU A 534 26.85 13.01 2.42
N ALA A 535 27.48 12.95 3.60
CA ALA A 535 28.30 11.82 3.98
C ALA A 535 27.47 10.53 4.10
N SER A 536 26.25 10.64 4.63
CA SER A 536 25.31 9.52 4.73
C SER A 536 24.95 8.97 3.36
N ARG A 537 24.56 9.85 2.43
CA ARG A 537 24.26 9.46 1.04
C ARG A 537 25.43 8.78 0.38
N ALA A 538 26.60 9.41 0.40
CA ALA A 538 27.75 8.89 -0.32
C ALA A 538 28.31 7.60 0.28
N ALA A 539 28.25 7.42 1.60
CA ALA A 539 28.60 6.16 2.25
C ALA A 539 27.66 5.02 1.82
N ILE A 540 26.36 5.29 1.71
CA ILE A 540 25.36 4.31 1.26
C ILE A 540 25.48 4.04 -0.24
N SER A 541 25.70 5.06 -1.08
CA SER A 541 25.98 4.87 -2.51
C SER A 541 27.22 3.99 -2.72
N ALA A 542 28.32 4.27 -2.01
CA ALA A 542 29.54 3.47 -2.09
C ALA A 542 29.30 2.01 -1.66
N PHE A 543 28.43 1.77 -0.68
CA PHE A 543 28.00 0.44 -0.28
C PHE A 543 27.21 -0.28 -1.38
N VAL A 544 26.21 0.39 -1.96
CA VAL A 544 25.38 -0.17 -3.03
C VAL A 544 26.21 -0.46 -4.29
N ASP A 545 27.09 0.45 -4.69
CA ASP A 545 27.99 0.28 -5.83
C ASP A 545 28.89 -0.97 -5.69
N GLN A 546 29.36 -1.29 -4.48
CA GLN A 546 30.20 -2.46 -4.26
C GLN A 546 29.41 -3.77 -4.06
N THR A 547 28.17 -3.69 -3.61
CA THR A 547 27.29 -4.86 -3.40
C THR A 547 26.58 -5.29 -4.68
N THR A 548 26.55 -4.44 -5.70
CA THR A 548 26.00 -4.75 -7.03
C THR A 548 27.05 -5.36 -7.98
N ASN A 549 26.59 -6.10 -8.99
CA ASN A 549 27.46 -6.51 -10.12
C ASN A 549 27.35 -5.53 -11.29
N LYS A 550 28.14 -5.77 -12.34
CA LYS A 550 28.10 -5.00 -13.60
C LYS A 550 26.72 -4.98 -14.30
N LYS A 551 25.76 -5.80 -13.87
CA LYS A 551 24.37 -5.85 -14.37
C LYS A 551 23.39 -5.16 -13.41
N GLY A 552 23.85 -4.49 -12.36
CA GLY A 552 23.01 -3.80 -11.38
C GLY A 552 22.28 -4.73 -10.39
N GLN A 553 22.54 -6.04 -10.45
CA GLN A 553 21.93 -7.01 -9.55
C GLN A 553 22.70 -7.08 -8.24
N VAL A 554 21.97 -7.14 -7.13
CA VAL A 554 22.55 -7.35 -5.79
C VAL A 554 23.18 -8.74 -5.74
N VAL A 555 24.51 -8.81 -5.59
CA VAL A 555 25.22 -10.08 -5.47
C VAL A 555 25.46 -10.38 -4.00
N ASP A 556 24.79 -11.44 -3.55
CA ASP A 556 24.95 -12.13 -2.26
C ASP A 556 25.65 -11.30 -1.18
N VAL A 557 24.90 -10.32 -0.65
CA VAL A 557 25.38 -9.33 0.31
C VAL A 557 25.98 -10.01 1.54
N ALA A 558 25.47 -11.19 1.93
CA ALA A 558 25.96 -11.94 3.09
C ALA A 558 27.34 -12.58 2.84
N ASN A 559 27.57 -13.16 1.67
CA ASN A 559 28.88 -13.71 1.28
C ASN A 559 29.92 -12.61 1.03
N LYS A 560 29.50 -11.46 0.45
CA LYS A 560 30.38 -10.29 0.31
C LYS A 560 30.69 -9.64 1.66
N LEU A 561 29.71 -9.38 2.53
CA LEU A 561 29.95 -8.83 3.87
C LEU A 561 30.85 -9.76 4.68
N SER A 562 30.59 -11.07 4.70
CA SER A 562 31.43 -12.04 5.42
C SER A 562 32.85 -12.13 4.85
N SER A 563 33.02 -12.03 3.52
CA SER A 563 34.34 -11.95 2.90
C SER A 563 35.08 -10.64 3.23
N MET A 564 34.37 -9.51 3.36
CA MET A 564 34.92 -8.22 3.81
C MET A 564 35.30 -8.27 5.31
N LEU A 565 34.47 -8.93 6.13
CA LEU A 565 34.70 -9.16 7.56
C LEU A 565 35.91 -10.05 7.83
N GLY A 566 36.24 -10.98 6.92
CA GLY A 566 37.27 -12.01 7.12
C GLY A 566 38.68 -11.71 6.59
N PHE A 567 38.87 -10.80 5.62
CA PHE A 567 40.14 -10.69 4.87
C PHE A 567 40.88 -9.34 4.93
N GLY A 568 40.59 -8.45 5.87
CA GLY A 568 41.32 -7.18 5.99
C GLY A 568 41.12 -6.21 4.82
N LEU A 569 40.07 -6.43 4.01
CA LEU A 569 39.57 -5.45 3.05
C LEU A 569 38.86 -4.33 3.81
N ILE A 570 39.17 -3.08 3.49
CA ILE A 570 38.55 -1.90 4.11
C ILE A 570 37.09 -1.82 3.65
N GLU A 571 36.15 -1.70 4.58
CA GLU A 571 34.73 -1.59 4.23
C GLU A 571 34.48 -0.31 3.39
N PRO A 572 33.68 -0.37 2.30
CA PRO A 572 33.53 0.76 1.36
C PRO A 572 33.01 2.04 2.00
N TRP A 573 32.07 1.93 2.94
CA TRP A 573 31.56 3.07 3.70
C TRP A 573 32.64 3.67 4.61
N VAL A 574 33.49 2.84 5.23
CA VAL A 574 34.63 3.30 6.05
C VAL A 574 35.68 3.98 5.17
N GLN A 575 35.97 3.43 3.98
CA GLN A 575 36.89 4.03 3.02
C GLN A 575 36.43 5.40 2.52
N TYR A 576 35.12 5.57 2.33
CA TYR A 576 34.56 6.88 2.01
C TYR A 576 34.69 7.84 3.22
N LEU A 577 34.20 7.41 4.38
CA LEU A 577 34.20 8.24 5.60
C LEU A 577 35.61 8.64 6.04
N SER A 578 36.65 7.84 5.76
CA SER A 578 38.04 8.19 6.07
C SER A 578 38.56 9.43 5.34
N LYS A 579 37.90 9.83 4.24
CA LYS A 579 38.20 11.07 3.50
C LYS A 579 37.42 12.29 4.00
N THR A 580 36.55 12.08 4.98
CA THR A 580 35.70 13.10 5.59
C THR A 580 36.14 13.36 7.03
N LYS A 581 35.57 14.38 7.66
CA LYS A 581 35.79 14.62 9.10
C LYS A 581 35.21 13.54 10.02
N PHE A 582 34.37 12.64 9.48
CA PHE A 582 33.72 11.56 10.21
C PHE A 582 34.55 10.26 10.27
N LEU A 583 35.87 10.34 10.00
CA LEU A 583 36.77 9.17 9.95
C LEU A 583 36.82 8.32 11.24
N ARG A 584 36.41 8.91 12.39
CA ARG A 584 36.36 8.26 13.70
C ARG A 584 34.99 7.68 14.04
N ALA A 585 34.10 7.53 13.06
CA ALA A 585 32.81 6.86 13.24
C ALA A 585 32.99 5.45 13.83
N ASP A 586 32.12 5.12 14.79
CA ASP A 586 32.13 3.85 15.48
C ASP A 586 31.94 2.70 14.49
N ARG A 587 32.99 1.90 14.31
CA ARG A 587 33.02 0.83 13.31
C ARG A 587 32.04 -0.29 13.64
N GLU A 588 31.77 -0.57 14.92
CA GLU A 588 30.84 -1.63 15.29
C GLU A 588 29.40 -1.19 15.00
N LYS A 589 29.02 0.04 15.40
CA LYS A 589 27.70 0.60 15.05
C LYS A 589 27.48 0.65 13.54
N LEU A 590 28.50 1.07 12.77
CA LEU A 590 28.42 1.09 11.31
C LEU A 590 28.25 -0.31 10.73
N ARG A 591 28.98 -1.31 11.21
CA ARG A 591 28.85 -2.70 10.70
C ARG A 591 27.45 -3.25 10.93
N THR A 592 26.88 -3.04 12.12
CA THR A 592 25.49 -3.45 12.43
C THR A 592 24.50 -2.77 11.50
N LEU A 593 24.62 -1.44 11.32
CA LEU A 593 23.75 -0.68 10.44
C LEU A 593 23.85 -1.14 8.98
N PHE A 594 25.06 -1.23 8.42
CA PHE A 594 25.24 -1.61 7.01
C PHE A 594 24.89 -3.09 6.74
N GLY A 595 25.01 -3.97 7.74
CA GLY A 595 24.46 -5.33 7.67
C GLY A 595 22.94 -5.32 7.52
N PHE A 596 22.25 -4.52 8.34
CA PHE A 596 20.80 -4.32 8.23
C PHE A 596 20.38 -3.69 6.89
N LEU A 597 21.10 -2.65 6.42
CA LEU A 597 20.84 -2.04 5.12
C LEU A 597 21.05 -3.02 3.96
N GLY A 598 21.99 -3.96 4.10
CA GLY A 598 22.21 -5.03 3.14
C GLY A 598 21.03 -5.99 3.02
N GLU A 599 20.39 -6.35 4.13
CA GLU A 599 19.15 -7.12 4.11
C GLU A 599 17.99 -6.30 3.54
N CYS A 600 17.85 -5.02 3.92
CA CYS A 600 16.83 -4.14 3.33
C CYS A 600 16.99 -4.03 1.81
N LEU A 601 18.21 -3.81 1.31
CA LEU A 601 18.51 -3.73 -0.12
C LEU A 601 18.05 -4.98 -0.88
N LYS A 602 18.33 -6.18 -0.34
CA LYS A 602 17.87 -7.45 -0.94
C LYS A 602 16.35 -7.50 -1.07
N LEU A 603 15.62 -7.03 -0.06
CA LEU A 603 14.16 -7.05 -0.06
C LEU A 603 13.56 -5.99 -0.99
N ILE A 604 14.19 -4.81 -1.10
CA ILE A 604 13.73 -3.72 -1.98
C ILE A 604 13.80 -4.14 -3.46
N VAL A 605 14.85 -4.83 -3.87
CA VAL A 605 15.06 -5.23 -5.28
C VAL A 605 14.44 -6.58 -5.65
N MET A 606 13.69 -7.19 -4.72
CA MET A 606 13.12 -8.53 -4.91
C MET A 606 11.89 -8.47 -5.81
N ASP A 607 11.87 -9.26 -6.88
CA ASP A 607 10.74 -9.35 -7.81
C ASP A 607 9.77 -10.47 -7.42
N ASN A 608 8.78 -10.13 -6.59
CA ASN A 608 7.77 -11.09 -6.08
C ASN A 608 6.34 -10.79 -6.56
N GLU A 609 6.10 -9.61 -7.14
CA GLU A 609 4.74 -9.10 -7.38
C GLU A 609 3.98 -9.99 -8.38
N LEU A 610 4.57 -10.25 -9.54
CA LEU A 610 4.01 -11.15 -10.57
C LEU A 610 3.91 -12.60 -10.08
N GLY A 611 4.90 -13.07 -9.31
CA GLY A 611 4.90 -14.42 -8.75
C GLY A 611 3.71 -14.65 -7.84
N SER A 612 3.35 -13.66 -7.04
CA SER A 612 2.26 -13.74 -6.06
C SER A 612 0.90 -13.66 -6.73
N LEU A 613 0.76 -12.91 -7.82
CA LEU A 613 -0.44 -12.96 -8.66
C LEU A 613 -0.66 -14.36 -9.25
N LYS A 614 0.39 -15.01 -9.73
CA LYS A 614 0.30 -16.40 -10.22
C LYS A 614 -0.13 -17.34 -9.12
N GLN A 615 0.46 -17.24 -7.92
CA GLN A 615 0.02 -18.02 -6.76
C GLN A 615 -1.49 -17.84 -6.49
N ALA A 616 -1.99 -16.60 -6.50
CA ALA A 616 -3.41 -16.33 -6.32
C ALA A 616 -4.28 -16.96 -7.44
N LEU A 617 -3.90 -16.79 -8.71
CA LEU A 617 -4.62 -17.35 -9.86
C LEU A 617 -4.51 -18.88 -9.95
N GLU A 618 -3.55 -19.49 -9.27
CA GLU A 618 -3.37 -20.93 -9.11
C GLU A 618 -4.13 -21.50 -7.90
N GLY A 619 -4.88 -20.67 -7.17
CA GLY A 619 -5.56 -21.10 -5.96
C GLY A 619 -4.55 -21.59 -4.91
N SER A 620 -3.42 -20.90 -4.78
CA SER A 620 -2.39 -21.15 -3.77
C SER A 620 -2.45 -20.10 -2.64
N TYR A 621 -1.71 -20.35 -1.57
CA TYR A 621 -1.71 -19.44 -0.42
C TYR A 621 -0.73 -18.29 -0.65
N VAL A 622 -1.27 -17.07 -0.83
CA VAL A 622 -0.45 -15.85 -0.91
C VAL A 622 -0.04 -15.45 0.51
N GLU A 623 1.25 -15.40 0.75
CA GLU A 623 1.81 -15.10 2.07
C GLU A 623 1.37 -13.71 2.58
N PRO A 624 0.86 -13.61 3.82
CA PRO A 624 0.54 -12.34 4.44
C PRO A 624 1.78 -11.52 4.83
N GLY A 625 1.63 -10.21 4.92
CA GLY A 625 2.66 -9.33 5.46
C GLY A 625 2.09 -8.01 5.94
N PRO A 626 2.81 -7.27 6.79
CA PRO A 626 2.36 -5.95 7.20
C PRO A 626 2.40 -5.00 6.00
N GLY A 627 1.35 -4.19 5.83
CA GLY A 627 1.46 -2.96 5.04
C GLY A 627 1.90 -1.80 5.94
N GLY A 628 2.35 -0.70 5.31
CA GLY A 628 2.87 0.49 5.97
C GLY A 628 4.01 1.14 5.20
N ASP A 629 4.63 2.15 5.81
CA ASP A 629 5.78 2.83 5.22
C ASP A 629 7.05 1.95 5.30
N PRO A 630 7.67 1.57 4.16
CA PRO A 630 8.85 0.70 4.14
C PRO A 630 10.12 1.36 4.70
N ILE A 631 10.17 2.69 4.81
CA ILE A 631 11.27 3.44 5.45
C ILE A 631 11.15 3.28 6.97
N ARG A 632 9.96 3.52 7.52
CA ARG A 632 9.71 3.39 8.97
C ARG A 632 9.75 1.94 9.42
N ASN A 633 9.10 1.05 8.67
CA ASN A 633 9.03 -0.38 8.96
C ASN A 633 9.47 -1.23 7.75
N PRO A 634 10.76 -1.58 7.64
CA PRO A 634 11.27 -2.43 6.56
C PRO A 634 10.67 -3.84 6.51
N LYS A 635 9.94 -4.30 7.54
CA LYS A 635 9.21 -5.59 7.51
C LYS A 635 8.07 -5.62 6.49
N VAL A 636 7.67 -4.46 5.96
CA VAL A 636 6.74 -4.34 4.82
C VAL A 636 7.33 -4.95 3.54
N LEU A 637 8.66 -5.01 3.45
CA LEU A 637 9.39 -5.60 2.34
C LEU A 637 9.63 -7.12 2.60
N PRO A 638 9.71 -7.95 1.55
CA PRO A 638 9.50 -7.61 0.14
C PRO A 638 8.01 -7.44 -0.17
N THR A 639 7.69 -6.78 -1.29
CA THR A 639 6.33 -6.69 -1.81
C THR A 639 5.87 -8.02 -2.42
N GLY A 640 4.65 -8.08 -2.96
CA GLY A 640 4.00 -9.32 -3.39
C GLY A 640 3.26 -10.07 -2.27
N LYS A 641 3.09 -9.46 -1.09
CA LYS A 641 2.41 -10.12 0.03
C LYS A 641 0.93 -9.76 0.09
N ASN A 642 0.10 -10.64 0.63
CA ASN A 642 -1.29 -10.33 0.96
C ASN A 642 -1.33 -9.39 2.18
N ILE A 643 -1.16 -8.09 1.95
CA ILE A 643 -0.91 -7.13 3.03
C ILE A 643 -2.04 -7.05 4.02
N HIS A 644 -1.75 -6.86 5.30
CA HIS A 644 -2.73 -6.61 6.34
C HIS A 644 -2.35 -5.34 7.12
N ALA A 645 -3.31 -4.83 7.89
CA ALA A 645 -3.04 -3.82 8.90
C ALA A 645 -2.28 -4.41 10.10
N LEU A 646 -2.46 -3.86 11.29
CA LEU A 646 -1.87 -4.36 12.53
C LEU A 646 -2.94 -4.88 13.48
N ASP A 647 -2.52 -5.56 14.56
CA ASP A 647 -3.40 -5.88 15.67
C ASP A 647 -3.88 -4.57 16.32
N PRO A 648 -5.20 -4.25 16.31
CA PRO A 648 -5.70 -3.02 16.89
C PRO A 648 -5.37 -2.85 18.38
N GLN A 649 -5.03 -3.92 19.10
CA GLN A 649 -4.61 -3.87 20.51
C GLN A 649 -3.12 -3.56 20.70
N SER A 650 -2.30 -3.66 19.65
CA SER A 650 -0.85 -3.41 19.74
C SER A 650 -0.47 -1.93 19.63
N ILE A 651 -1.44 -1.03 19.41
CA ILE A 651 -1.22 0.41 19.31
C ILE A 651 -1.94 1.17 20.44
N PRO A 652 -1.38 2.31 20.91
CA PRO A 652 -0.06 2.86 20.56
C PRO A 652 1.08 2.12 21.30
N THR A 653 2.25 2.00 20.66
CA THR A 653 3.45 1.45 21.30
C THR A 653 4.09 2.47 22.25
N VAL A 654 4.98 2.02 23.15
CA VAL A 654 5.74 2.92 24.05
C VAL A 654 6.57 3.94 23.24
N ALA A 655 7.20 3.50 22.15
CA ALA A 655 7.94 4.38 21.25
C ALA A 655 7.03 5.41 20.57
N ALA A 656 5.85 5.01 20.09
CA ALA A 656 4.86 5.92 19.52
C ALA A 656 4.39 6.97 20.55
N MET A 657 4.16 6.57 21.80
CA MET A 657 3.80 7.49 22.89
C MET A 657 4.90 8.51 23.19
N GLN A 658 6.17 8.09 23.19
CA GLN A 658 7.31 9.00 23.37
C GLN A 658 7.44 9.99 22.21
N SER A 659 7.31 9.53 20.98
CA SER A 659 7.29 10.39 19.79
C SER A 659 6.12 11.37 19.80
N ALA A 660 4.92 10.90 20.17
CA ALA A 660 3.72 11.73 20.25
C ALA A 660 3.89 12.87 21.26
N LYS A 661 4.53 12.60 22.41
CA LYS A 661 4.83 13.64 23.40
C LYS A 661 5.68 14.76 22.80
N VAL A 662 6.74 14.44 22.06
CA VAL A 662 7.60 15.44 21.41
C VAL A 662 6.81 16.30 20.42
N VAL A 663 5.93 15.69 19.62
CA VAL A 663 5.10 16.41 18.65
C VAL A 663 4.09 17.33 19.34
N VAL A 664 3.43 16.84 20.40
CA VAL A 664 2.48 17.63 21.19
C VAL A 664 3.18 18.80 21.89
N ASP A 665 4.34 18.57 22.50
CA ASP A 665 5.12 19.62 23.16
C ASP A 665 5.50 20.71 22.15
N ARG A 666 5.97 20.34 20.94
CA ARG A 666 6.29 21.30 19.86
C ARG A 666 5.05 22.07 19.37
N LEU A 667 3.92 21.40 19.21
CA LEU A 667 2.65 22.03 18.82
C LEU A 667 2.23 23.08 19.85
N LEU A 668 2.28 22.72 21.13
CA LEU A 668 1.90 23.61 22.23
C LEU A 668 2.88 24.77 22.40
N GLU A 669 4.19 24.53 22.29
CA GLU A 669 5.21 25.57 22.31
C GLU A 669 5.00 26.58 21.18
N ARG A 670 4.77 26.11 19.96
CA ARG A 670 4.52 26.97 18.81
C ARG A 670 3.24 27.80 19.00
N GLN A 671 2.15 27.16 19.39
CA GLN A 671 0.88 27.84 19.61
C GLN A 671 0.98 28.88 20.73
N LYS A 672 1.77 28.59 21.78
CA LYS A 672 2.02 29.51 22.89
C LYS A 672 2.77 30.76 22.44
N ILE A 673 3.78 30.61 21.58
CA ILE A 673 4.53 31.74 21.00
C ILE A 673 3.59 32.62 20.16
N ASP A 674 2.79 31.99 19.29
CA ASP A 674 1.91 32.70 18.37
C ASP A 674 0.67 33.32 19.08
N ASN A 675 0.39 32.92 20.33
CA ASN A 675 -0.77 33.37 21.12
C ASN A 675 -0.39 34.12 22.42
N GLY A 676 0.69 34.91 22.39
CA GLY A 676 1.05 35.83 23.48
C GLY A 676 1.42 35.14 24.79
N GLY A 677 1.94 33.91 24.73
CA GLY A 677 2.34 33.13 25.90
C GLY A 677 1.25 32.22 26.47
N ASN A 678 0.06 32.15 25.86
CA ASN A 678 -1.06 31.35 26.36
C ASN A 678 -1.22 30.03 25.58
N TYR A 679 -1.55 28.94 26.28
CA TYR A 679 -1.91 27.68 25.65
C TYR A 679 -3.26 27.76 24.93
N PRO A 680 -3.50 26.94 23.89
CA PRO A 680 -4.83 26.80 23.31
C PRO A 680 -5.78 26.11 24.30
N GLU A 681 -7.03 26.58 24.39
CA GLU A 681 -8.06 25.93 25.20
C GLU A 681 -8.60 24.65 24.54
N THR A 682 -8.56 24.56 23.21
CA THR A 682 -9.08 23.42 22.44
C THR A 682 -8.28 23.23 21.15
N VAL A 683 -8.00 21.97 20.80
CA VAL A 683 -7.36 21.58 19.54
C VAL A 683 -8.26 20.56 18.86
N ALA A 684 -8.69 20.87 17.63
CA ALA A 684 -9.40 19.90 16.79
C ALA A 684 -8.39 18.99 16.09
N LEU A 685 -8.57 17.68 16.21
CA LEU A 685 -7.69 16.67 15.60
C LEU A 685 -8.51 15.76 14.68
N VAL A 686 -7.91 15.37 13.56
CA VAL A 686 -8.44 14.35 12.64
C VAL A 686 -7.58 13.09 12.81
N LEU A 687 -8.22 11.92 12.89
CA LEU A 687 -7.54 10.63 13.06
C LEU A 687 -7.75 9.76 11.83
N TRP A 688 -6.65 9.39 11.18
CA TRP A 688 -6.64 8.51 10.01
C TRP A 688 -6.09 7.14 10.37
N GLY A 689 -6.78 6.08 9.95
CA GLY A 689 -6.33 4.71 10.19
C GLY A 689 -4.98 4.37 9.55
N THR A 690 -4.59 5.05 8.46
CA THR A 690 -3.30 4.86 7.78
C THR A 690 -2.14 5.40 8.60
N GLU A 691 -2.30 6.50 9.32
CA GLU A 691 -1.22 7.16 10.08
C GLU A 691 -0.94 6.48 11.42
N HIS A 692 -1.89 5.70 11.93
CA HIS A 692 -1.73 4.88 13.13
C HIS A 692 -0.98 3.56 12.88
N GLN A 693 -0.74 3.21 11.61
CA GLN A 693 -0.05 2.00 11.16
C GLN A 693 1.39 2.32 10.76
#